data_AF-A0A7U0RM69-F1
#
_entry.id   AF-A0A7U0RM69-F1
#
_cell.length_a   1.000
_cell.length_b   1.000
_cell.length_c   1.000
_cell.angle_alpha   90.00
_cell.angle_beta   90.00
_cell.angle_gamma   90.00
#
_symmetry.space_group_name_H-M   'P 1'
#
loop_
_entity.id
_entity.type
_entity.pdbx_description
1 polymer ?
#
loop_
_entity_poly.entity_id
_entity_poly.type
_entity_poly.pdbx_seq_one_letter_code
_entity_poly.pdbx_strand_id
1 'polypeptide(L)'
;MPTVPVYQRQSQSEMAPVNTQDLRIPKDNAFTALADVGAKGLDVYQQQRQKVDLADMQSKINEFTSYGDDLQNNTQNGLITLQGKNAIGQGDARAGQLSAKAMELRDSLPEYMRPAFDQQIDPVGRSFGNKFRQYEIGQQQQYEAGQQQGVLSNYLTQANDPAQFQAAALSARQAIMDFGATHGQSPEEVEANWQQWYQGAANSAFNTAYTNMYQQTMGPDGVIPVTDGANSDQLFSAMIRAESGGNQFNSNGAPMMSSKGAAGIAQVTESTGPEAAQLAGLTWDRDKWLNDPRYNATIGHAYFQSQMKRYGGDSVLAVAAYNAGHGQVNKWIAQLGDPRKGEISSAEFAAKIPFEETRNYVSKVVGSAPGIPVNASITGLMNTPYWQAMNPQNKSAAMAKIAGLYDLQNSAARLSLQNRMQDDVTRVELGQPVPAPITDREWIASMPLSATPQERIQLQQSYQRYQQTLAMQPAYQTIVQGDVQQGMAAVNAMKPDVSDPDFTFKQQRYAQVASKYAQVQKAREDDPGTWLLQNSPVIKDAYNQFSQRQVSGEYFASRIQAEKERLGIRSKDILPTEMVNSILHQIDNSNEQSVAAVQSIAQSYGGQAPTVIAQLQGKGKSYLSVVTSIENANAATAIFQNRNVSTDELKKAAGTQSSSVETEWSDQFADFAVTLTQQRDGMKAYTDFNDQGKRLAYIYASRGMDGAAAAKMAFNQIAGDQYDFEGSWRLPKSLNLNARDITDGTKNYLEKLKPEDIDPQSFVGDSRLPAGVGRAMALSRIKNNAEWVTSEDEKGLYLTADRTYINGADGNPIFVPFKELSQLGIADRSFINARLHELKTPATFTPADGMDNRTINNDLSDVYRSLRGEPAREFTGYQGQQPAENPLGNALQHRGGQ
;
A
#
# COMPACT_ATOMS: atom_id res chain seq x y z
N MET A 1 -28.33 -23.27 41.27
CA MET A 1 -29.53 -24.06 41.66
C MET A 1 -29.14 -25.54 41.69
N PRO A 2 -29.84 -26.41 42.44
CA PRO A 2 -29.57 -27.85 42.40
C PRO A 2 -29.75 -28.40 40.98
N THR A 3 -28.86 -29.29 40.56
CA THR A 3 -28.89 -29.92 39.22
C THR A 3 -29.99 -30.98 39.16
N VAL A 4 -31.11 -30.64 38.53
CA VAL A 4 -32.08 -31.64 38.05
C VAL A 4 -31.40 -32.45 36.93
N PRO A 5 -31.38 -33.79 36.98
CA PRO A 5 -30.66 -34.60 36.00
C PRO A 5 -31.38 -34.58 34.65
N VAL A 6 -30.70 -34.03 33.62
CA VAL A 6 -31.18 -34.08 32.24
C VAL A 6 -30.92 -35.48 31.67
N TYR A 7 -31.97 -36.29 31.57
CA TYR A 7 -31.91 -37.59 30.89
C TYR A 7 -31.80 -37.42 29.37
N GLN A 8 -30.58 -37.18 28.87
CA GLN A 8 -30.28 -37.47 27.46
C GLN A 8 -30.39 -38.97 27.23
N ARG A 9 -31.52 -39.43 26.65
CA ARG A 9 -31.53 -40.71 25.93
C ARG A 9 -30.69 -40.58 24.66
N GLN A 10 -29.38 -40.79 24.80
CA GLN A 10 -28.54 -41.13 23.65
C GLN A 10 -29.00 -42.48 23.11
N SER A 11 -29.80 -42.48 22.04
CA SER A 11 -30.11 -43.69 21.28
C SER A 11 -28.91 -44.06 20.39
N GLN A 12 -27.80 -44.46 21.01
CA GLN A 12 -26.83 -45.30 20.31
C GLN A 12 -27.48 -46.67 20.11
N SER A 13 -27.42 -47.21 18.90
CA SER A 13 -27.86 -48.57 18.59
C SER A 13 -26.79 -49.58 19.00
N GLU A 14 -26.39 -49.58 20.28
CA GLU A 14 -25.63 -50.69 20.84
C GLU A 14 -26.58 -51.88 21.01
N MET A 15 -26.20 -53.04 20.45
CA MET A 15 -26.92 -54.29 20.72
C MET A 15 -26.65 -54.68 22.16
N ALA A 16 -27.64 -54.50 23.04
CA ALA A 16 -27.55 -54.94 24.42
C ALA A 16 -27.20 -56.45 24.47
N PRO A 17 -26.18 -56.86 25.23
CA PRO A 17 -25.79 -58.26 25.29
C PRO A 17 -26.93 -59.12 25.85
N VAL A 18 -27.09 -60.32 25.32
CA VAL A 18 -28.13 -61.27 25.75
C VAL A 18 -27.92 -61.61 27.23
N ASN A 19 -28.74 -61.05 28.10
CA ASN A 19 -28.61 -61.24 29.55
C ASN A 19 -29.14 -62.62 29.96
N THR A 20 -28.28 -63.64 29.88
CA THR A 20 -28.59 -65.04 30.21
C THR A 20 -28.59 -65.27 31.72
N GLN A 21 -29.70 -64.96 32.42
CA GLN A 21 -29.92 -65.50 33.77
C GLN A 21 -31.39 -65.62 34.23
N ASP A 22 -31.65 -66.70 34.96
CA ASP A 22 -32.75 -66.93 35.90
C ASP A 22 -34.22 -66.75 35.44
N LEU A 23 -34.59 -67.45 34.36
CA LEU A 23 -35.84 -68.20 34.42
C LEU A 23 -35.67 -69.40 35.39
N ARG A 24 -35.95 -69.18 36.68
CA ARG A 24 -36.04 -70.26 37.68
C ARG A 24 -37.21 -71.18 37.33
N ILE A 25 -36.92 -72.30 36.66
CA ILE A 25 -37.84 -73.43 36.54
C ILE A 25 -38.10 -74.00 37.94
N PRO A 26 -39.35 -74.07 38.42
CA PRO A 26 -39.67 -74.82 39.62
C PRO A 26 -39.43 -76.31 39.37
N LYS A 27 -38.34 -76.83 39.92
CA LYS A 27 -38.25 -78.27 40.19
C LYS A 27 -39.24 -78.57 41.31
N ASP A 28 -40.44 -79.01 40.94
CA ASP A 28 -41.00 -80.29 41.42
C ASP A 28 -42.49 -80.49 41.04
N ASN A 29 -42.85 -81.77 40.84
CA ASN A 29 -44.19 -82.35 41.04
C ASN A 29 -45.39 -81.85 40.20
N ALA A 30 -45.38 -82.21 38.91
CA ALA A 30 -46.62 -82.42 38.12
C ALA A 30 -46.68 -83.77 37.38
N PHE A 31 -45.63 -84.61 37.47
CA PHE A 31 -45.49 -85.86 36.69
C PHE A 31 -45.56 -87.15 37.54
N THR A 32 -45.82 -87.04 38.83
CA THR A 32 -45.81 -88.14 39.82
C THR A 32 -47.20 -88.71 40.15
N ALA A 33 -48.25 -88.32 39.42
CA ALA A 33 -49.66 -88.57 39.79
C ALA A 33 -50.46 -89.48 38.84
N LEU A 34 -49.84 -90.07 37.80
CA LEU A 34 -50.57 -90.81 36.74
C LEU A 34 -49.86 -92.08 36.25
N ALA A 35 -49.08 -92.75 37.11
CA ALA A 35 -48.27 -93.90 36.73
C ALA A 35 -48.25 -95.07 37.75
N ASP A 36 -49.17 -95.11 38.73
CA ASP A 36 -49.16 -96.19 39.75
C ASP A 36 -50.54 -96.60 40.30
N VAL A 37 -51.39 -97.16 39.42
CA VAL A 37 -52.38 -98.19 39.79
C VAL A 37 -52.42 -99.22 38.66
N GLY A 38 -51.73 -100.34 38.84
CA GLY A 38 -51.60 -101.35 37.78
C GLY A 38 -52.63 -102.48 37.83
N ALA A 39 -52.85 -103.13 36.68
CA ALA A 39 -53.00 -104.59 36.64
C ALA A 39 -52.76 -105.18 35.24
N LYS A 40 -51.64 -105.90 35.10
CA LYS A 40 -51.49 -107.14 34.29
C LYS A 40 -52.07 -107.14 32.85
N GLY A 41 -51.18 -106.99 31.87
CA GLY A 41 -51.13 -108.04 30.84
C GLY A 41 -51.45 -107.69 29.39
N LEU A 42 -51.17 -106.48 28.90
CA LEU A 42 -50.83 -106.26 27.48
C LEU A 42 -49.95 -105.00 27.28
N ASP A 43 -49.05 -104.76 28.22
CA ASP A 43 -48.69 -103.41 28.68
C ASP A 43 -47.21 -103.03 28.47
N VAL A 44 -46.86 -102.76 27.20
CA VAL A 44 -45.59 -102.09 26.82
C VAL A 44 -45.82 -101.13 25.66
N TYR A 45 -46.55 -101.57 24.63
CA TYR A 45 -46.73 -100.83 23.38
C TYR A 45 -47.52 -99.51 23.55
N GLN A 46 -48.50 -99.48 24.47
CA GLN A 46 -49.27 -98.27 24.76
C GLN A 46 -48.45 -97.26 25.58
N GLN A 47 -47.69 -97.69 26.59
CA GLN A 47 -46.81 -96.80 27.36
C GLN A 47 -45.67 -96.22 26.51
N GLN A 48 -45.10 -97.01 25.58
CA GLN A 48 -44.12 -96.49 24.63
C GLN A 48 -44.74 -95.47 23.67
N ARG A 49 -45.95 -95.73 23.15
CA ARG A 49 -46.69 -94.73 22.36
C ARG A 49 -46.94 -93.44 23.13
N GLN A 50 -47.47 -93.49 24.35
CA GLN A 50 -47.71 -92.28 25.15
C GLN A 50 -46.43 -91.46 25.40
N LYS A 51 -45.27 -92.10 25.57
CA LYS A 51 -43.98 -91.41 25.68
C LYS A 51 -43.53 -90.77 24.36
N VAL A 52 -43.82 -91.39 23.21
CA VAL A 52 -43.58 -90.80 21.88
C VAL A 52 -44.55 -89.65 21.61
N ASP A 53 -45.83 -89.82 21.90
CA ASP A 53 -46.87 -88.79 21.74
C ASP A 53 -46.60 -87.55 22.64
N LEU A 54 -46.02 -87.75 23.84
CA LEU A 54 -45.52 -86.67 24.71
C LEU A 54 -44.27 -85.98 24.17
N ALA A 55 -43.32 -86.73 23.60
CA ALA A 55 -42.12 -86.16 22.99
C ALA A 55 -42.46 -85.35 21.72
N ASP A 56 -43.42 -85.81 20.93
CA ASP A 56 -43.99 -85.11 19.77
C ASP A 56 -44.70 -83.81 20.20
N MET A 57 -45.53 -83.85 21.26
CA MET A 57 -46.12 -82.64 21.85
C MET A 57 -45.05 -81.62 22.26
N GLN A 58 -44.00 -82.04 22.96
CA GLN A 58 -42.90 -81.15 23.36
C GLN A 58 -42.14 -80.60 22.14
N SER A 59 -41.91 -81.42 21.10
CA SER A 59 -41.29 -80.98 19.85
C SER A 59 -42.13 -79.90 19.17
N LYS A 60 -43.46 -80.04 19.16
CA LYS A 60 -44.38 -79.07 18.56
C LYS A 60 -44.51 -77.78 19.38
N ILE A 61 -44.42 -77.84 20.71
CA ILE A 61 -44.31 -76.64 21.57
C ILE A 61 -42.99 -75.89 21.28
N ASN A 62 -41.88 -76.62 21.06
CA ASN A 62 -40.61 -76.03 20.67
C ASN A 62 -40.69 -75.40 19.27
N GLU A 63 -41.28 -76.09 18.29
CA GLU A 63 -41.48 -75.57 16.93
C GLU A 63 -42.33 -74.29 16.92
N PHE A 64 -43.45 -74.27 17.66
CA PHE A 64 -44.27 -73.08 17.84
C PHE A 64 -43.48 -71.91 18.46
N THR A 65 -42.66 -72.19 19.47
CA THR A 65 -41.86 -71.16 20.16
C THR A 65 -40.80 -70.59 19.22
N SER A 66 -40.12 -71.43 18.45
CA SER A 66 -39.17 -71.00 17.40
C SER A 66 -39.85 -70.22 16.29
N TYR A 67 -41.06 -70.60 15.87
CA TYR A 67 -41.84 -69.86 14.86
C TYR A 67 -42.30 -68.49 15.38
N GLY A 68 -42.74 -68.40 16.64
CA GLY A 68 -43.06 -67.13 17.30
C GLY A 68 -41.86 -66.21 17.44
N ASP A 69 -40.67 -66.76 17.70
CA ASP A 69 -39.42 -65.99 17.75
C ASP A 69 -38.94 -65.55 16.36
N ASP A 70 -39.05 -66.41 15.34
CA ASP A 70 -38.75 -66.06 13.93
C ASP A 70 -39.65 -64.93 13.42
N LEU A 71 -40.98 -65.04 13.64
CA LEU A 71 -41.94 -63.98 13.35
C LEU A 71 -41.63 -62.65 14.05
N GLN A 72 -40.95 -62.69 15.21
CA GLN A 72 -40.49 -61.48 15.90
C GLN A 72 -39.17 -60.97 15.34
N ASN A 73 -38.13 -61.81 15.38
CA ASN A 73 -36.72 -61.44 15.47
C ASN A 73 -35.90 -61.85 14.23
N ASN A 74 -36.49 -62.50 13.22
CA ASN A 74 -35.80 -62.81 11.98
C ASN A 74 -35.35 -61.51 11.28
N THR A 75 -34.05 -61.41 11.00
CA THR A 75 -33.42 -60.19 10.46
C THR A 75 -33.72 -59.92 8.99
N GLN A 76 -34.38 -60.84 8.27
CA GLN A 76 -34.77 -60.68 6.87
C GLN A 76 -36.26 -60.40 6.69
N ASN A 77 -37.13 -60.94 7.56
CA ASN A 77 -38.59 -60.89 7.37
C ASN A 77 -39.43 -60.81 8.67
N GLY A 78 -38.80 -60.80 9.85
CA GLY A 78 -39.46 -60.72 11.15
C GLY A 78 -39.97 -59.32 11.46
N LEU A 79 -40.83 -59.19 12.48
CA LEU A 79 -41.46 -57.91 12.86
C LEU A 79 -40.44 -56.79 13.14
N ILE A 80 -39.26 -57.11 13.70
CA ILE A 80 -38.19 -56.12 13.96
C ILE A 80 -37.66 -55.39 12.71
N THR A 81 -37.91 -55.92 11.51
CA THR A 81 -37.50 -55.31 10.23
C THR A 81 -38.43 -54.18 9.78
N LEU A 82 -39.63 -54.07 10.37
CA LEU A 82 -40.69 -53.16 9.95
C LEU A 82 -40.74 -51.95 10.89
N GLN A 83 -40.18 -50.82 10.45
CA GLN A 83 -40.03 -49.63 11.28
C GLN A 83 -41.05 -48.52 10.98
N GLY A 84 -41.35 -47.71 11.99
CA GLY A 84 -42.29 -46.59 11.93
C GLY A 84 -43.66 -47.00 11.38
N LYS A 85 -44.18 -46.24 10.42
CA LYS A 85 -45.47 -46.51 9.76
C LYS A 85 -45.58 -47.92 9.16
N ASN A 86 -44.48 -48.55 8.77
CA ASN A 86 -44.49 -49.90 8.18
C ASN A 86 -44.74 -51.01 9.23
N ALA A 87 -44.63 -50.71 10.52
CA ALA A 87 -44.96 -51.63 11.62
C ALA A 87 -46.47 -51.73 11.88
N ILE A 88 -47.24 -50.72 11.46
CA ILE A 88 -48.64 -50.56 11.87
C ILE A 88 -49.53 -51.61 11.18
N GLY A 89 -50.40 -52.26 11.96
CA GLY A 89 -51.19 -53.43 11.60
C GLY A 89 -50.41 -54.74 11.51
N GLN A 90 -49.07 -54.73 11.68
CA GLN A 90 -48.24 -55.92 11.47
C GLN A 90 -48.17 -56.81 12.71
N GLY A 91 -48.25 -56.26 13.91
CA GLY A 91 -48.18 -57.02 15.15
C GLY A 91 -49.37 -57.98 15.31
N ASP A 92 -50.59 -57.51 15.01
CA ASP A 92 -51.77 -58.36 14.98
C ASP A 92 -51.78 -59.31 13.76
N ALA A 93 -51.19 -58.93 12.62
CA ALA A 93 -50.96 -59.86 11.50
C ALA A 93 -50.01 -61.01 11.90
N ARG A 94 -48.94 -60.74 12.65
CA ARG A 94 -48.05 -61.79 13.20
C ARG A 94 -48.73 -62.61 14.28
N ALA A 95 -49.59 -62.01 15.12
CA ALA A 95 -50.40 -62.75 16.07
C ALA A 95 -51.36 -63.71 15.35
N GLY A 96 -51.94 -63.31 14.22
CA GLY A 96 -52.75 -64.17 13.34
C GLY A 96 -51.95 -65.34 12.74
N GLN A 97 -50.77 -65.07 12.19
CA GLN A 97 -49.85 -66.10 11.67
C GLN A 97 -49.48 -67.12 12.77
N LEU A 98 -49.14 -66.63 13.96
CA LEU A 98 -48.82 -67.49 15.12
C LEU A 98 -50.03 -68.33 15.54
N SER A 99 -51.23 -67.75 15.56
CA SER A 99 -52.47 -68.46 15.93
C SER A 99 -52.83 -69.56 14.93
N ALA A 100 -52.59 -69.34 13.63
CA ALA A 100 -52.75 -70.36 12.61
C ALA A 100 -51.75 -71.52 12.79
N LYS A 101 -50.48 -71.23 13.10
CA LYS A 101 -49.47 -72.27 13.37
C LYS A 101 -49.78 -73.07 14.64
N ALA A 102 -50.39 -72.46 15.67
CA ALA A 102 -50.88 -73.19 16.84
C ALA A 102 -51.94 -74.22 16.45
N MET A 103 -52.91 -73.86 15.58
CA MET A 103 -53.95 -74.78 15.10
C MET A 103 -53.37 -75.90 14.24
N GLU A 104 -52.45 -75.61 13.33
CA GLU A 104 -51.75 -76.60 12.50
C GLU A 104 -51.04 -77.67 13.36
N LEU A 105 -50.25 -77.23 14.34
CA LEU A 105 -49.51 -78.12 15.24
C LEU A 105 -50.43 -78.91 16.16
N ARG A 106 -51.50 -78.29 16.66
CA ARG A 106 -52.56 -78.92 17.46
C ARG A 106 -53.28 -80.02 16.70
N ASP A 107 -53.70 -79.75 15.46
CA ASP A 107 -54.48 -80.73 14.70
C ASP A 107 -53.59 -81.90 14.23
N SER A 108 -52.28 -81.68 14.10
CA SER A 108 -51.29 -82.75 13.90
C SER A 108 -51.04 -83.65 15.13
N LEU A 109 -51.59 -83.33 16.32
CA LEU A 109 -51.51 -84.16 17.52
C LEU A 109 -52.74 -85.08 17.66
N PRO A 110 -52.59 -86.26 18.31
CA PRO A 110 -53.71 -87.12 18.66
C PRO A 110 -54.79 -86.36 19.44
N GLU A 111 -56.07 -86.63 19.16
CA GLU A 111 -57.19 -85.82 19.67
C GLU A 111 -57.21 -85.70 21.21
N TYR A 112 -56.86 -86.78 21.92
CA TYR A 112 -56.77 -86.79 23.39
C TYR A 112 -55.64 -85.93 23.97
N MET A 113 -54.62 -85.60 23.17
CA MET A 113 -53.48 -84.75 23.55
C MET A 113 -53.75 -83.26 23.33
N ARG A 114 -54.69 -82.91 22.45
CA ARG A 114 -54.97 -81.51 22.07
C ARG A 114 -55.30 -80.61 23.28
N PRO A 115 -56.14 -81.01 24.27
CA PRO A 115 -56.41 -80.16 25.43
C PRO A 115 -55.18 -79.86 26.31
N ALA A 116 -54.21 -80.79 26.38
CA ALA A 116 -52.98 -80.63 27.14
C ALA A 116 -51.91 -79.81 26.38
N PHE A 117 -51.96 -79.83 25.05
CA PHE A 117 -51.20 -78.93 24.19
C PHE A 117 -51.75 -77.50 24.27
N ASP A 118 -53.08 -77.36 24.14
CA ASP A 118 -53.82 -76.09 24.27
C ASP A 118 -53.45 -75.39 25.59
N GLN A 119 -53.51 -76.09 26.73
CA GLN A 119 -53.13 -75.53 28.04
C GLN A 119 -51.68 -75.00 28.14
N GLN A 120 -50.74 -75.56 27.37
CA GLN A 120 -49.32 -75.16 27.40
C GLN A 120 -48.98 -74.08 26.37
N ILE A 121 -49.64 -74.08 25.21
CA ILE A 121 -49.36 -73.15 24.11
C ILE A 121 -50.04 -71.79 24.29
N ASP A 122 -51.23 -71.77 24.90
CA ASP A 122 -52.05 -70.57 25.13
C ASP A 122 -51.31 -69.41 25.84
N PRO A 123 -50.57 -69.66 26.94
CA PRO A 123 -49.79 -68.61 27.61
C PRO A 123 -48.63 -68.10 26.74
N VAL A 124 -48.01 -68.98 25.94
CA VAL A 124 -46.88 -68.65 25.06
C VAL A 124 -47.35 -67.79 23.89
N GLY A 125 -48.47 -68.17 23.25
CA GLY A 125 -49.11 -67.40 22.18
C GLY A 125 -49.54 -66.00 22.65
N ARG A 126 -50.15 -65.89 23.85
CA ARG A 126 -50.47 -64.60 24.47
C ARG A 126 -49.22 -63.75 24.76
N SER A 127 -48.12 -64.38 25.18
CA SER A 127 -46.84 -63.70 25.42
C SER A 127 -46.29 -63.07 24.13
N PHE A 128 -46.16 -63.84 23.05
CA PHE A 128 -45.71 -63.31 21.75
C PHE A 128 -46.66 -62.26 21.17
N GLY A 129 -47.98 -62.48 21.20
CA GLY A 129 -48.96 -61.49 20.73
C GLY A 129 -48.87 -60.15 21.48
N ASN A 130 -48.52 -60.17 22.77
CA ASN A 130 -48.26 -58.95 23.52
C ASN A 130 -46.93 -58.28 23.15
N LYS A 131 -45.85 -59.05 22.92
CA LYS A 131 -44.57 -58.50 22.42
C LYS A 131 -44.76 -57.85 21.03
N PHE A 132 -45.51 -58.48 20.14
CA PHE A 132 -45.80 -57.96 18.80
C PHE A 132 -46.50 -56.60 18.87
N ARG A 133 -47.59 -56.48 19.65
CA ARG A 133 -48.29 -55.20 19.87
C ARG A 133 -47.43 -54.15 20.59
N GLN A 134 -46.60 -54.56 21.55
CA GLN A 134 -45.67 -53.62 22.23
C GLN A 134 -44.62 -53.04 21.28
N TYR A 135 -44.09 -53.86 20.36
CA TYR A 135 -43.18 -53.37 19.31
C TYR A 135 -43.90 -52.42 18.35
N GLU A 136 -45.10 -52.78 17.88
CA GLU A 136 -45.91 -51.94 16.98
C GLU A 136 -46.25 -50.58 17.60
N ILE A 137 -46.75 -50.56 18.85
CA ILE A 137 -47.04 -49.31 19.59
C ILE A 137 -45.77 -48.46 19.75
N GLY A 138 -44.62 -49.08 20.04
CA GLY A 138 -43.34 -48.39 20.12
C GLY A 138 -42.90 -47.75 18.79
N GLN A 139 -43.13 -48.44 17.66
CA GLN A 139 -42.85 -47.92 16.32
C GLN A 139 -43.84 -46.81 15.90
N GLN A 140 -45.12 -46.94 16.27
CA GLN A 140 -46.11 -45.88 16.05
C GLN A 140 -45.74 -44.60 16.81
N GLN A 141 -45.45 -44.69 18.12
CA GLN A 141 -45.06 -43.54 18.93
C GLN A 141 -43.77 -42.87 18.43
N GLN A 142 -42.79 -43.65 17.96
CA GLN A 142 -41.58 -43.11 17.33
C GLN A 142 -41.87 -42.38 16.01
N TYR A 143 -42.77 -42.91 15.19
CA TYR A 143 -43.19 -42.26 13.94
C TYR A 143 -43.96 -40.96 14.20
N GLU A 144 -44.91 -40.97 15.13
CA GLU A 144 -45.74 -39.82 15.46
C GLU A 144 -44.93 -38.69 16.14
N ALA A 145 -44.00 -39.02 17.03
CA ALA A 145 -43.03 -38.05 17.57
C ALA A 145 -42.13 -37.45 16.45
N GLY A 146 -41.72 -38.26 15.48
CA GLY A 146 -40.97 -37.80 14.30
C GLY A 146 -41.77 -36.85 13.41
N GLN A 147 -43.07 -37.11 13.20
CA GLN A 147 -43.98 -36.19 12.51
C GLN A 147 -44.12 -34.86 13.28
N GLN A 148 -44.32 -34.92 14.61
CA GLN A 148 -44.41 -33.73 15.45
C GLN A 148 -43.12 -32.89 15.37
N GLN A 149 -41.95 -33.53 15.46
CA GLN A 149 -40.66 -32.84 15.34
C GLN A 149 -40.50 -32.15 13.97
N GLY A 150 -40.95 -32.78 12.88
CA GLY A 150 -40.98 -32.17 11.55
C GLY A 150 -41.88 -30.93 11.48
N VAL A 151 -43.10 -31.01 12.03
CA VAL A 151 -44.04 -29.87 12.11
C VAL A 151 -43.45 -28.72 12.94
N LEU A 152 -42.86 -29.03 14.10
CA LEU A 152 -42.23 -28.04 14.97
C LEU A 152 -40.95 -27.43 14.38
N SER A 153 -40.24 -28.15 13.50
CA SER A 153 -39.12 -27.63 12.71
C SER A 153 -39.56 -26.67 11.61
N ASN A 154 -40.71 -26.93 10.98
CA ASN A 154 -41.31 -26.01 10.01
C ASN A 154 -41.73 -24.69 10.68
N TYR A 155 -42.39 -24.74 11.84
CA TYR A 155 -42.70 -23.53 12.61
C TYR A 155 -41.43 -22.84 13.15
N LEU A 156 -40.40 -23.59 13.54
CA LEU A 156 -39.10 -23.02 13.94
C LEU A 156 -38.46 -22.24 12.79
N THR A 157 -38.57 -22.75 11.56
CA THR A 157 -38.08 -22.10 10.35
C THR A 157 -38.87 -20.82 10.05
N GLN A 158 -40.20 -20.86 10.16
CA GLN A 158 -41.06 -19.67 10.01
C GLN A 158 -40.78 -18.61 11.07
N ALA A 159 -40.54 -19.02 12.32
CA ALA A 159 -40.25 -18.11 13.43
C ALA A 159 -38.95 -17.31 13.25
N ASN A 160 -38.07 -17.69 12.32
CA ASN A 160 -36.88 -16.89 11.98
C ASN A 160 -37.22 -15.56 11.29
N ASP A 161 -38.42 -15.41 10.72
CA ASP A 161 -38.95 -14.10 10.31
C ASP A 161 -39.57 -13.39 11.53
N PRO A 162 -39.08 -12.19 11.92
CA PRO A 162 -39.63 -11.44 13.05
C PRO A 162 -41.13 -11.11 12.91
N ALA A 163 -41.65 -11.00 11.69
CA ALA A 163 -43.08 -10.76 11.43
C ALA A 163 -43.93 -12.02 11.59
N GLN A 164 -43.38 -13.21 11.31
CA GLN A 164 -44.07 -14.50 11.46
C GLN A 164 -43.91 -15.12 12.86
N PHE A 165 -42.92 -14.68 13.65
CA PHE A 165 -42.60 -15.25 14.97
C PHE A 165 -43.84 -15.52 15.83
N GLN A 166 -44.74 -14.55 15.97
CA GLN A 166 -45.94 -14.69 16.80
C GLN A 166 -46.97 -15.66 16.22
N ALA A 167 -47.10 -15.75 14.89
CA ALA A 167 -48.02 -16.68 14.23
C ALA A 167 -47.49 -18.13 14.33
N ALA A 168 -46.22 -18.33 13.99
CA ALA A 168 -45.53 -19.62 14.13
C ALA A 168 -45.52 -20.11 15.59
N ALA A 169 -45.35 -19.19 16.55
CA ALA A 169 -45.46 -19.47 17.98
C ALA A 169 -46.85 -20.01 18.37
N LEU A 170 -47.94 -19.39 17.91
CA LEU A 170 -49.30 -19.85 18.19
C LEU A 170 -49.56 -21.23 17.58
N SER A 171 -49.16 -21.45 16.33
CA SER A 171 -49.32 -22.75 15.64
C SER A 171 -48.48 -23.87 16.27
N ALA A 172 -47.26 -23.58 16.72
CA ALA A 172 -46.42 -24.53 17.44
C ALA A 172 -47.00 -24.87 18.82
N ARG A 173 -47.55 -23.88 19.56
CA ARG A 173 -48.22 -24.16 20.84
C ARG A 173 -49.41 -25.09 20.66
N GLN A 174 -50.22 -24.87 19.61
CA GLN A 174 -51.34 -25.77 19.29
C GLN A 174 -50.86 -27.19 18.99
N ALA A 175 -49.86 -27.36 18.11
CA ALA A 175 -49.31 -28.67 17.77
C ALA A 175 -48.65 -29.42 18.97
N ILE A 176 -48.18 -28.69 19.99
CA ILE A 176 -47.69 -29.30 21.25
C ILE A 176 -48.87 -29.72 22.15
N MET A 177 -49.93 -28.92 22.25
CA MET A 177 -51.14 -29.27 23.00
C MET A 177 -51.89 -30.46 22.39
N ASP A 178 -52.04 -30.50 21.06
CA ASP A 178 -52.73 -31.61 20.35
C ASP A 178 -51.97 -32.93 20.50
N PHE A 179 -50.63 -32.90 20.43
CA PHE A 179 -49.78 -34.06 20.68
C PHE A 179 -49.87 -34.51 22.15
N GLY A 180 -49.77 -33.58 23.10
CA GLY A 180 -49.89 -33.88 24.52
C GLY A 180 -51.23 -34.53 24.89
N ALA A 181 -52.33 -34.01 24.34
CA ALA A 181 -53.67 -34.54 24.54
C ALA A 181 -53.87 -35.95 23.93
N THR A 182 -53.23 -36.25 22.80
CA THR A 182 -53.28 -37.59 22.17
C THR A 182 -52.35 -38.60 22.84
N HIS A 183 -51.25 -38.15 23.46
CA HIS A 183 -50.24 -39.01 24.09
C HIS A 183 -50.35 -39.13 25.62
N GLY A 184 -51.32 -38.43 26.24
CA GLY A 184 -51.55 -38.47 27.69
C GLY A 184 -50.52 -37.70 28.52
N GLN A 185 -49.85 -36.70 27.94
CA GLN A 185 -48.90 -35.84 28.66
C GLN A 185 -49.61 -34.96 29.69
N SER A 186 -48.93 -34.66 30.80
CA SER A 186 -49.46 -33.74 31.81
C SER A 186 -49.47 -32.28 31.32
N PRO A 187 -50.31 -31.39 31.90
CA PRO A 187 -50.28 -29.96 31.58
C PRO A 187 -48.91 -29.32 31.80
N GLU A 188 -48.16 -29.79 32.81
CA GLU A 188 -46.80 -29.36 33.12
C GLU A 188 -45.79 -29.83 32.06
N GLU A 189 -45.92 -31.05 31.55
CA GLU A 189 -45.11 -31.57 30.43
C GLU A 189 -45.38 -30.81 29.14
N VAL A 190 -46.66 -30.51 28.84
CA VAL A 190 -47.08 -29.72 27.67
C VAL A 190 -46.54 -28.29 27.74
N GLU A 191 -46.62 -27.63 28.90
CA GLU A 191 -46.05 -26.29 29.07
C GLU A 191 -44.51 -26.32 29.05
N ALA A 192 -43.86 -27.34 29.60
CA ALA A 192 -42.40 -27.50 29.52
C ALA A 192 -41.92 -27.69 28.06
N ASN A 193 -42.58 -28.56 27.30
CA ASN A 193 -42.33 -28.78 25.88
C ASN A 193 -42.52 -27.48 25.07
N TRP A 194 -43.58 -26.73 25.37
CA TRP A 194 -43.82 -25.41 24.79
C TRP A 194 -42.70 -24.42 25.13
N GLN A 195 -42.32 -24.27 26.40
CA GLN A 195 -41.29 -23.33 26.83
C GLN A 195 -39.92 -23.65 26.21
N GLN A 196 -39.58 -24.94 26.09
CA GLN A 196 -38.37 -25.39 25.39
C GLN A 196 -38.40 -25.00 23.91
N TRP A 197 -39.50 -25.26 23.20
CA TRP A 197 -39.63 -24.87 21.79
C TRP A 197 -39.59 -23.35 21.61
N TYR A 198 -40.32 -22.59 22.44
CA TYR A 198 -40.45 -21.14 22.32
C TYR A 198 -39.12 -20.41 22.57
N GLN A 199 -38.36 -20.83 23.58
CA GLN A 199 -37.02 -20.31 23.84
C GLN A 199 -36.00 -20.75 22.76
N GLY A 200 -36.18 -21.95 22.18
CA GLY A 200 -35.41 -22.43 21.03
C GLY A 200 -35.66 -21.57 19.78
N ALA A 201 -36.93 -21.29 19.47
CA ALA A 201 -37.33 -20.41 18.37
C ALA A 201 -36.84 -18.97 18.56
N ALA A 202 -36.93 -18.44 19.78
CA ALA A 202 -36.42 -17.12 20.14
C ALA A 202 -34.91 -17.00 19.87
N ASN A 203 -34.14 -18.02 20.24
CA ASN A 203 -32.70 -18.09 19.96
C ASN A 203 -32.41 -18.30 18.47
N SER A 204 -33.15 -19.17 17.77
CA SER A 204 -32.99 -19.39 16.33
C SER A 204 -33.17 -18.09 15.53
N ALA A 205 -34.27 -17.38 15.75
CA ALA A 205 -34.60 -16.14 15.06
C ALA A 205 -33.53 -15.05 15.27
N PHE A 206 -33.05 -14.89 16.51
CA PHE A 206 -31.94 -13.98 16.78
C PHE A 206 -30.64 -14.40 16.07
N ASN A 207 -30.29 -15.69 16.03
CA ASN A 207 -29.06 -16.12 15.36
C ASN A 207 -29.15 -15.92 13.83
N THR A 208 -30.33 -16.11 13.22
CA THR A 208 -30.57 -15.75 11.81
C THR A 208 -30.45 -14.24 11.60
N ALA A 209 -31.10 -13.41 12.44
CA ALA A 209 -31.00 -11.96 12.38
C ALA A 209 -29.55 -11.47 12.51
N TYR A 210 -28.81 -11.96 13.53
CA TYR A 210 -27.40 -11.69 13.74
C TYR A 210 -26.54 -12.09 12.53
N THR A 211 -26.82 -13.23 11.89
CA THR A 211 -26.09 -13.69 10.70
C THR A 211 -26.30 -12.74 9.52
N ASN A 212 -27.54 -12.30 9.29
CA ASN A 212 -27.86 -11.32 8.25
C ASN A 212 -27.19 -9.96 8.54
N MET A 213 -27.21 -9.51 9.80
CA MET A 213 -26.53 -8.27 10.24
C MET A 213 -25.02 -8.36 10.06
N TYR A 214 -24.40 -9.49 10.44
CA TYR A 214 -22.98 -9.75 10.22
C TYR A 214 -22.63 -9.70 8.72
N GLN A 215 -23.42 -10.35 7.86
CA GLN A 215 -23.20 -10.33 6.41
C GLN A 215 -23.35 -8.93 5.80
N GLN A 216 -24.30 -8.11 6.29
CA GLN A 216 -24.46 -6.72 5.85
C GLN A 216 -23.32 -5.81 6.34
N THR A 217 -22.77 -6.04 7.54
CA THR A 217 -21.71 -5.20 8.12
C THR A 217 -20.29 -5.63 7.69
N MET A 218 -20.08 -6.92 7.40
CA MET A 218 -18.76 -7.51 7.12
C MET A 218 -18.63 -8.11 5.70
N GLY A 219 -19.64 -7.94 4.85
CA GLY A 219 -19.62 -8.40 3.45
C GLY A 219 -18.69 -7.57 2.54
N PRO A 220 -18.46 -8.01 1.30
CA PRO A 220 -17.58 -7.30 0.36
C PRO A 220 -18.08 -5.88 0.00
N ASP A 221 -19.39 -5.65 0.06
CA ASP A 221 -20.04 -4.36 -0.16
C ASP A 221 -20.32 -3.59 1.16
N GLY A 222 -19.68 -3.99 2.27
CA GLY A 222 -19.90 -3.47 3.62
C GLY A 222 -19.43 -2.02 3.81
N VAL A 223 -20.28 -1.05 3.46
CA VAL A 223 -20.04 0.37 3.72
C VAL A 223 -20.18 0.67 5.22
N ILE A 224 -19.21 1.39 5.80
CA ILE A 224 -19.31 1.95 7.15
C ILE A 224 -20.26 3.17 7.09
N PRO A 225 -21.52 3.09 7.59
CA PRO A 225 -22.48 4.16 7.42
C PRO A 225 -22.37 5.12 8.61
N VAL A 226 -21.35 5.99 8.60
CA VAL A 226 -21.16 6.99 9.65
C VAL A 226 -22.26 8.05 9.54
N THR A 227 -23.31 7.90 10.34
CA THR A 227 -24.48 8.80 10.31
C THR A 227 -24.16 10.21 10.78
N ASP A 228 -25.01 11.17 10.41
CA ASP A 228 -24.88 12.56 10.84
C ASP A 228 -25.25 12.75 12.32
N GLY A 229 -24.31 12.35 13.18
CA GLY A 229 -24.51 12.18 14.60
C GLY A 229 -24.97 10.76 14.93
N ALA A 230 -24.81 10.39 16.20
CA ALA A 230 -25.47 9.24 16.77
C ALA A 230 -26.82 9.68 17.36
N ASN A 231 -27.91 8.99 17.00
CA ASN A 231 -29.19 9.17 17.65
C ASN A 231 -29.17 8.59 19.09
N SER A 232 -30.23 8.84 19.86
CA SER A 232 -30.25 8.41 21.27
C SER A 232 -30.28 6.88 21.46
N ASP A 233 -30.71 6.10 20.47
CA ASP A 233 -30.68 4.63 20.52
C ASP A 233 -29.28 4.06 20.22
N GLN A 234 -28.55 4.68 19.28
CA GLN A 234 -27.13 4.42 19.03
C GLN A 234 -26.30 4.77 20.28
N LEU A 235 -26.53 5.94 20.88
CA LEU A 235 -25.87 6.37 22.12
C LEU A 235 -26.19 5.43 23.28
N PHE A 236 -27.46 5.06 23.48
CA PHE A 236 -27.83 4.12 24.53
C PHE A 236 -27.23 2.72 24.30
N SER A 237 -27.16 2.25 23.05
CA SER A 237 -26.49 0.98 22.70
C SER A 237 -25.00 0.99 23.06
N ALA A 238 -24.33 2.12 22.78
CA ALA A 238 -22.95 2.36 23.19
C ALA A 238 -22.79 2.44 24.72
N MET A 239 -23.73 3.05 25.44
CA MET A 239 -23.74 3.11 26.91
C MET A 239 -23.90 1.73 27.53
N ILE A 240 -24.87 0.92 27.11
CA ILE A 240 -25.03 -0.47 27.58
C ILE A 240 -23.73 -1.26 27.41
N ARG A 241 -23.09 -1.15 26.24
CA ARG A 241 -21.79 -1.80 25.99
C ARG A 241 -20.65 -1.19 26.83
N ALA A 242 -20.75 0.09 27.21
CA ALA A 242 -19.78 0.74 28.08
C ALA A 242 -19.93 0.34 29.56
N GLU A 243 -21.16 0.23 30.06
CA GLU A 243 -21.56 -0.06 31.45
C GLU A 243 -21.40 -1.55 31.81
N SER A 244 -21.83 -2.46 30.93
CA SER A 244 -21.95 -3.89 31.25
C SER A 244 -21.35 -4.84 30.21
N GLY A 245 -20.89 -4.31 29.07
CA GLY A 245 -20.60 -5.13 27.89
C GLY A 245 -21.84 -5.83 27.32
N GLY A 246 -23.05 -5.40 27.70
CA GLY A 246 -24.32 -6.05 27.34
C GLY A 246 -24.80 -7.11 28.33
N ASN A 247 -24.20 -7.24 29.52
CA ASN A 247 -24.50 -8.32 30.46
C ASN A 247 -25.44 -7.90 31.60
N GLN A 248 -26.51 -8.67 31.83
CA GLN A 248 -27.35 -8.51 33.02
C GLN A 248 -26.76 -9.24 34.25
N PHE A 249 -26.03 -10.34 34.02
CA PHE A 249 -25.52 -11.23 35.07
C PHE A 249 -24.00 -11.38 34.96
N ASN A 250 -23.37 -11.73 36.08
CA ASN A 250 -21.97 -12.12 36.12
C ASN A 250 -21.78 -13.60 35.69
N SER A 251 -20.54 -14.09 35.70
CA SER A 251 -20.19 -15.47 35.35
C SER A 251 -20.69 -16.56 36.32
N ASN A 252 -21.21 -16.19 37.51
CA ASN A 252 -21.88 -17.13 38.44
C ASN A 252 -23.41 -17.05 38.39
N GLY A 253 -23.98 -16.25 37.49
CA GLY A 253 -25.42 -16.11 37.26
C GLY A 253 -26.14 -15.17 38.22
N ALA A 254 -25.44 -14.51 39.15
CA ALA A 254 -26.04 -13.44 39.96
C ALA A 254 -26.11 -12.12 39.17
N PRO A 255 -27.08 -11.22 39.47
CA PRO A 255 -27.17 -9.89 38.87
C PRO A 255 -25.84 -9.13 38.93
N MET A 256 -25.44 -8.54 37.80
CA MET A 256 -24.18 -7.81 37.70
C MET A 256 -24.31 -6.47 38.43
N MET A 257 -23.50 -6.24 39.46
CA MET A 257 -23.51 -5.02 40.28
C MET A 257 -22.16 -4.32 40.30
N SER A 258 -22.17 -2.98 40.25
CA SER A 258 -20.99 -2.16 40.57
C SER A 258 -20.84 -1.93 42.07
N SER A 259 -19.65 -1.47 42.48
CA SER A 259 -19.35 -1.05 43.86
C SER A 259 -20.21 0.13 44.35
N LYS A 260 -20.90 0.84 43.45
CA LYS A 260 -21.81 1.95 43.74
C LYS A 260 -23.28 1.52 43.86
N GLY A 261 -23.58 0.22 43.76
CA GLY A 261 -24.95 -0.31 43.84
C GLY A 261 -25.79 -0.10 42.57
N ALA A 262 -25.15 0.18 41.43
CA ALA A 262 -25.80 0.11 40.12
C ALA A 262 -25.89 -1.35 39.67
N ALA A 263 -27.02 -1.77 39.08
CA ALA A 263 -27.26 -3.17 38.72
C ALA A 263 -27.75 -3.36 37.28
N GLY A 264 -27.45 -4.54 36.75
CA GLY A 264 -27.93 -5.04 35.46
C GLY A 264 -27.31 -4.36 34.23
N ILE A 265 -27.89 -4.65 33.08
CA ILE A 265 -27.36 -4.34 31.75
C ILE A 265 -27.15 -2.83 31.50
N ALA A 266 -27.99 -1.97 32.11
CA ALA A 266 -27.92 -0.51 31.98
C ALA A 266 -27.28 0.21 33.18
N GLN A 267 -26.82 -0.52 34.20
CA GLN A 267 -26.24 0.03 35.43
C GLN A 267 -27.05 1.21 36.01
N VAL A 268 -28.36 1.01 36.17
CA VAL A 268 -29.22 1.93 36.94
C VAL A 268 -29.04 1.62 38.43
N THR A 269 -28.87 2.64 39.27
CA THR A 269 -28.81 2.49 40.74
C THR A 269 -30.20 2.32 41.34
N GLU A 270 -30.28 1.68 42.51
CA GLU A 270 -31.54 1.52 43.24
C GLU A 270 -32.19 2.88 43.62
N SER A 271 -31.37 3.93 43.79
CA SER A 271 -31.84 5.30 44.05
C SER A 271 -32.43 6.00 42.83
N THR A 272 -31.93 5.73 41.62
CA THR A 272 -32.46 6.29 40.36
C THR A 272 -33.61 5.44 39.80
N GLY A 273 -33.68 4.16 40.15
CA GLY A 273 -34.68 3.20 39.70
C GLY A 273 -36.14 3.70 39.71
N PRO A 274 -36.65 4.29 40.81
CA PRO A 274 -38.01 4.82 40.86
C PRO A 274 -38.30 5.95 39.86
N GLU A 275 -37.38 6.92 39.69
CA GLU A 275 -37.52 7.98 38.68
C GLU A 275 -37.46 7.38 37.26
N ALA A 276 -36.52 6.48 37.02
CA ALA A 276 -36.33 5.80 35.75
C ALA A 276 -37.55 4.95 35.34
N ALA A 277 -38.19 4.26 36.29
CA ALA A 277 -39.43 3.53 36.07
C ALA A 277 -40.61 4.48 35.77
N GLN A 278 -40.76 5.57 36.53
CA GLN A 278 -41.79 6.59 36.27
C GLN A 278 -41.64 7.22 34.88
N LEU A 279 -40.40 7.54 34.46
CA LEU A 279 -40.09 8.03 33.11
C LEU A 279 -40.41 7.02 32.01
N ALA A 280 -40.28 5.72 32.29
CA ALA A 280 -40.65 4.63 31.39
C ALA A 280 -42.17 4.31 31.37
N GLY A 281 -42.98 4.95 32.22
CA GLY A 281 -44.40 4.60 32.40
C GLY A 281 -44.63 3.27 33.11
N LEU A 282 -43.66 2.80 33.91
CA LEU A 282 -43.67 1.53 34.62
C LEU A 282 -43.76 1.74 36.14
N THR A 283 -44.43 0.82 36.83
CA THR A 283 -44.33 0.71 38.30
C THR A 283 -42.94 0.21 38.69
N TRP A 284 -42.31 0.84 39.69
CA TRP A 284 -41.01 0.40 40.21
C TRP A 284 -41.08 -1.02 40.78
N ASP A 285 -40.34 -1.93 40.14
CA ASP A 285 -40.18 -3.32 40.53
C ASP A 285 -38.69 -3.65 40.75
N ARG A 286 -38.32 -3.88 42.01
CA ARG A 286 -36.95 -4.18 42.42
C ARG A 286 -36.46 -5.55 41.94
N ASP A 287 -37.34 -6.54 41.84
CA ASP A 287 -36.95 -7.88 41.39
C ASP A 287 -36.68 -7.86 39.88
N LYS A 288 -37.56 -7.23 39.09
CA LYS A 288 -37.32 -7.05 37.64
C LYS A 288 -36.11 -6.17 37.34
N TRP A 289 -35.80 -5.16 38.16
CA TRP A 289 -34.54 -4.39 38.02
C TRP A 289 -33.29 -5.28 38.14
N LEU A 290 -33.30 -6.27 39.02
CA LEU A 290 -32.21 -7.22 39.21
C LEU A 290 -32.20 -8.35 38.18
N ASN A 291 -33.37 -8.88 37.82
CA ASN A 291 -33.50 -10.20 37.19
C ASN A 291 -34.08 -10.17 35.75
N ASP A 292 -34.65 -9.06 35.28
CA ASP A 292 -35.09 -8.90 33.88
C ASP A 292 -34.24 -7.86 33.11
N PRO A 293 -33.41 -8.29 32.14
CA PRO A 293 -32.67 -7.38 31.26
C PRO A 293 -33.56 -6.39 30.51
N ARG A 294 -34.79 -6.78 30.14
CA ARG A 294 -35.72 -5.90 29.41
C ARG A 294 -36.15 -4.74 30.29
N TYR A 295 -36.67 -5.03 31.49
CA TYR A 295 -37.07 -4.00 32.44
C TYR A 295 -35.89 -3.07 32.79
N ASN A 296 -34.72 -3.63 33.14
CA ASN A 296 -33.52 -2.86 33.48
C ASN A 296 -33.08 -1.91 32.35
N ALA A 297 -32.99 -2.40 31.10
CA ALA A 297 -32.67 -1.57 29.95
C ALA A 297 -33.77 -0.55 29.59
N THR A 298 -35.05 -0.89 29.78
CA THR A 298 -36.18 0.01 29.49
C THR A 298 -36.15 1.25 30.40
N ILE A 299 -35.94 1.05 31.70
CA ILE A 299 -35.84 2.19 32.64
C ILE A 299 -34.55 3.00 32.43
N GLY A 300 -33.43 2.33 32.10
CA GLY A 300 -32.18 3.00 31.76
C GLY A 300 -32.30 3.89 30.52
N HIS A 301 -32.98 3.40 29.48
CA HIS A 301 -33.27 4.17 28.26
C HIS A 301 -34.12 5.40 28.57
N ALA A 302 -35.22 5.24 29.31
CA ALA A 302 -36.08 6.36 29.68
C ALA A 302 -35.35 7.43 30.52
N TYR A 303 -34.46 7.01 31.44
CA TYR A 303 -33.61 7.93 32.20
C TYR A 303 -32.56 8.62 31.32
N PHE A 304 -31.96 7.94 30.35
CA PHE A 304 -31.04 8.57 29.38
C PHE A 304 -31.75 9.58 28.47
N GLN A 305 -32.95 9.26 27.95
CA GLN A 305 -33.75 10.20 27.16
C GLN A 305 -34.09 11.48 27.94
N SER A 306 -34.30 11.37 29.27
CA SER A 306 -34.52 12.56 30.10
C SER A 306 -33.26 13.43 30.23
N GLN A 307 -32.05 12.86 30.23
CA GLN A 307 -30.81 13.64 30.18
C GLN A 307 -30.57 14.25 28.80
N MET A 308 -30.81 13.53 27.70
CA MET A 308 -30.77 14.08 26.34
C MET A 308 -31.68 15.31 26.21
N LYS A 309 -32.91 15.22 26.75
CA LYS A 309 -33.85 16.36 26.82
C LYS A 309 -33.34 17.49 27.72
N ARG A 310 -32.78 17.18 28.89
CA ARG A 310 -32.21 18.16 29.85
C ARG A 310 -31.08 18.99 29.24
N TYR A 311 -30.25 18.38 28.40
CA TYR A 311 -29.10 19.02 27.76
C TYR A 311 -29.37 19.45 26.31
N GLY A 312 -30.64 19.51 25.88
CA GLY A 312 -31.01 20.06 24.57
C GLY A 312 -30.48 19.28 23.37
N GLY A 313 -30.17 17.98 23.56
CA GLY A 313 -29.61 17.11 22.53
C GLY A 313 -28.08 16.97 22.54
N ASP A 314 -27.33 17.73 23.34
CA ASP A 314 -25.87 17.51 23.43
C ASP A 314 -25.57 16.15 24.09
N SER A 315 -24.98 15.26 23.30
CA SER A 315 -24.69 13.88 23.68
C SER A 315 -23.54 13.76 24.67
N VAL A 316 -22.54 14.66 24.63
CA VAL A 316 -21.43 14.69 25.59
C VAL A 316 -21.94 15.00 26.98
N LEU A 317 -22.79 16.03 27.11
CA LEU A 317 -23.38 16.44 28.39
C LEU A 317 -24.38 15.41 28.92
N ALA A 318 -25.23 14.83 28.06
CA ALA A 318 -26.19 13.81 28.46
C ALA A 318 -25.53 12.50 28.92
N VAL A 319 -24.52 12.02 28.20
CA VAL A 319 -23.74 10.83 28.56
C VAL A 319 -22.92 11.08 29.84
N ALA A 320 -22.32 12.25 29.99
CA ALA A 320 -21.65 12.65 31.23
C ALA A 320 -22.63 12.69 32.42
N ALA A 321 -23.87 13.14 32.20
CA ALA A 321 -24.89 13.27 33.23
C ALA A 321 -25.51 11.93 33.65
N TYR A 322 -25.49 10.92 32.77
CA TYR A 322 -25.85 9.54 33.13
C TYR A 322 -24.81 8.95 34.10
N ASN A 323 -23.52 9.06 33.77
CA ASN A 323 -22.43 8.46 34.57
C ASN A 323 -22.08 9.23 35.86
N ALA A 324 -22.04 10.56 35.83
CA ALA A 324 -21.63 11.40 36.97
C ALA A 324 -22.79 12.13 37.68
N GLY A 325 -24.02 12.02 37.16
CA GLY A 325 -25.18 12.76 37.61
C GLY A 325 -25.23 14.20 37.06
N HIS A 326 -26.42 14.63 36.63
CA HIS A 326 -26.66 15.96 36.07
C HIS A 326 -26.19 17.11 37.00
N GLY A 327 -26.30 16.93 38.32
CA GLY A 327 -25.86 17.91 39.31
C GLY A 327 -24.34 18.14 39.35
N GLN A 328 -23.54 17.19 38.85
CA GLN A 328 -22.09 17.35 38.73
C GLN A 328 -21.70 17.94 37.38
N VAL A 329 -22.36 17.51 36.28
CA VAL A 329 -22.17 18.10 34.95
C VAL A 329 -22.49 19.60 34.94
N ASN A 330 -23.54 20.03 35.65
CA ASN A 330 -23.88 21.45 35.77
C ASN A 330 -22.78 22.29 36.43
N LYS A 331 -21.96 21.71 37.33
CA LYS A 331 -20.79 22.41 37.91
C LYS A 331 -19.67 22.53 36.88
N TRP A 332 -19.43 21.48 36.09
CA TRP A 332 -18.42 21.51 35.03
C TRP A 332 -18.78 22.50 33.92
N ILE A 333 -20.04 22.60 33.51
CA ILE A 333 -20.54 23.66 32.61
C ILE A 333 -20.19 25.05 33.16
N ALA A 334 -20.46 25.30 34.45
CA ALA A 334 -20.13 26.57 35.10
C ALA A 334 -18.62 26.83 35.31
N GLN A 335 -17.76 25.84 35.10
CA GLN A 335 -16.30 25.92 35.30
C GLN A 335 -15.50 25.90 33.99
N LEU A 336 -16.03 25.28 32.93
CA LEU A 336 -15.35 24.99 31.67
C LEU A 336 -15.98 25.70 30.46
N GLY A 337 -17.18 26.27 30.62
CA GLY A 337 -18.04 26.76 29.54
C GLY A 337 -19.13 25.76 29.16
N ASP A 338 -20.22 26.27 28.59
CA ASP A 338 -21.36 25.52 28.08
C ASP A 338 -21.22 25.23 26.57
N PRO A 339 -21.03 23.95 26.16
CA PRO A 339 -20.93 23.59 24.74
C PRO A 339 -22.13 24.04 23.90
N ARG A 340 -23.32 24.05 24.50
CA ARG A 340 -24.60 24.38 23.82
C ARG A 340 -24.72 25.86 23.43
N LYS A 341 -23.80 26.69 23.90
CA LYS A 341 -23.70 28.12 23.57
C LYS A 341 -22.48 28.46 22.72
N GLY A 342 -21.59 27.48 22.45
CA GLY A 342 -20.29 27.73 21.83
C GLY A 342 -19.25 28.37 22.76
N GLU A 343 -19.44 28.35 24.08
CA GLU A 343 -18.43 28.83 25.06
C GLU A 343 -17.18 27.93 25.08
N ILE A 344 -17.31 26.69 24.58
CA ILE A 344 -16.29 25.65 24.41
C ILE A 344 -16.81 24.62 23.40
N SER A 345 -15.96 23.88 22.69
CA SER A 345 -16.44 22.74 21.87
C SER A 345 -16.81 21.53 22.75
N SER A 346 -17.83 20.72 22.36
CA SER A 346 -18.20 19.51 23.13
C SER A 346 -17.03 18.50 23.23
N ALA A 347 -16.11 18.48 22.25
CA ALA A 347 -14.91 17.66 22.28
C ALA A 347 -13.89 18.14 23.33
N GLU A 348 -13.60 19.44 23.40
CA GLU A 348 -12.75 19.99 24.46
C GLU A 348 -13.38 19.90 25.84
N PHE A 349 -14.71 20.08 25.93
CA PHE A 349 -15.43 19.89 27.19
C PHE A 349 -15.25 18.47 27.70
N ALA A 350 -15.46 17.46 26.84
CA ALA A 350 -15.22 16.06 27.17
C ALA A 350 -13.76 15.82 27.63
N ALA A 351 -12.78 16.38 26.92
CA ALA A 351 -11.36 16.27 27.30
C ALA A 351 -11.03 16.95 28.64
N LYS A 352 -11.72 18.05 28.99
CA LYS A 352 -11.53 18.81 30.23
C LYS A 352 -12.36 18.29 31.42
N ILE A 353 -13.19 17.25 31.26
CA ILE A 353 -13.93 16.62 32.38
C ILE A 353 -12.94 16.20 33.49
N PRO A 354 -13.06 16.73 34.73
CA PRO A 354 -12.11 16.45 35.81
C PRO A 354 -12.08 14.98 36.27
N PHE A 355 -13.24 14.31 36.29
CA PHE A 355 -13.32 12.90 36.71
C PHE A 355 -12.87 11.99 35.56
N GLU A 356 -11.75 11.31 35.74
CA GLU A 356 -11.16 10.44 34.70
C GLU A 356 -12.07 9.27 34.31
N GLU A 357 -12.79 8.68 35.26
CA GLU A 357 -13.84 7.67 35.02
C GLU A 357 -14.86 8.17 33.98
N THR A 358 -15.45 9.34 34.24
CA THR A 358 -16.46 9.96 33.37
C THR A 358 -15.87 10.46 32.04
N ARG A 359 -14.68 11.05 32.04
CA ARG A 359 -13.97 11.49 30.83
C ARG A 359 -13.77 10.33 29.84
N ASN A 360 -13.32 9.19 30.37
CA ASN A 360 -13.11 7.98 29.57
C ASN A 360 -14.43 7.33 29.13
N TYR A 361 -15.44 7.31 30.01
CA TYR A 361 -16.78 6.82 29.68
C TYR A 361 -17.42 7.62 28.53
N VAL A 362 -17.43 8.96 28.62
CA VAL A 362 -17.98 9.86 27.60
C VAL A 362 -17.28 9.65 26.26
N SER A 363 -15.94 9.59 26.26
CA SER A 363 -15.17 9.34 25.04
C SER A 363 -15.48 7.96 24.42
N LYS A 364 -15.59 6.91 25.24
CA LYS A 364 -15.95 5.54 24.80
C LYS A 364 -17.34 5.48 24.16
N VAL A 365 -18.33 6.14 24.78
CA VAL A 365 -19.73 6.11 24.31
C VAL A 365 -19.93 6.98 23.05
N VAL A 366 -19.51 8.25 23.09
CA VAL A 366 -19.77 9.19 21.98
C VAL A 366 -18.95 8.81 20.73
N GLY A 367 -17.77 8.22 20.91
CA GLY A 367 -16.97 7.70 19.79
C GLY A 367 -17.51 6.40 19.16
N SER A 368 -18.17 5.53 19.93
CA SER A 368 -18.71 4.26 19.41
C SER A 368 -20.07 4.39 18.74
N ALA A 369 -20.94 5.24 19.28
CA ALA A 369 -22.33 5.30 18.88
C ALA A 369 -22.57 5.53 17.36
N PRO A 370 -21.81 6.39 16.64
CA PRO A 370 -22.01 6.59 15.19
C PRO A 370 -21.71 5.36 14.33
N GLY A 371 -20.94 4.39 14.83
CA GLY A 371 -20.65 3.13 14.13
C GLY A 371 -21.76 2.08 14.26
N ILE A 372 -22.64 2.20 15.26
CA ILE A 372 -23.72 1.25 15.53
C ILE A 372 -24.83 1.46 14.48
N PRO A 373 -25.20 0.46 13.66
CA PRO A 373 -26.34 0.56 12.75
C PRO A 373 -27.65 0.76 13.53
N VAL A 374 -28.52 1.66 13.06
CA VAL A 374 -29.75 2.04 13.79
C VAL A 374 -30.69 0.85 14.01
N ASN A 375 -30.79 -0.04 13.02
CA ASN A 375 -31.53 -1.31 13.09
C ASN A 375 -30.85 -2.39 13.97
N ALA A 376 -29.55 -2.27 14.22
CA ALA A 376 -28.79 -3.15 15.13
C ALA A 376 -28.81 -2.67 16.58
N SER A 377 -29.32 -1.46 16.84
CA SER A 377 -29.40 -0.87 18.17
C SER A 377 -30.07 -1.80 19.18
N ILE A 378 -29.65 -1.70 20.43
CA ILE A 378 -30.18 -2.47 21.55
C ILE A 378 -31.67 -2.17 21.73
N THR A 379 -32.12 -0.93 21.51
CA THR A 379 -33.54 -0.57 21.43
C THR A 379 -34.27 -1.32 20.31
N GLY A 380 -33.69 -1.37 19.11
CA GLY A 380 -34.25 -2.12 17.98
C GLY A 380 -34.43 -3.61 18.29
N LEU A 381 -33.38 -4.25 18.81
CA LEU A 381 -33.41 -5.65 19.24
C LEU A 381 -34.46 -5.90 20.34
N MET A 382 -34.52 -5.03 21.36
CA MET A 382 -35.45 -5.16 22.48
C MET A 382 -36.94 -5.15 22.07
N ASN A 383 -37.26 -4.48 20.96
CA ASN A 383 -38.62 -4.36 20.44
C ASN A 383 -39.06 -5.58 19.61
N THR A 384 -38.15 -6.49 19.24
CA THR A 384 -38.49 -7.67 18.43
C THR A 384 -39.32 -8.71 19.20
N PRO A 385 -40.25 -9.45 18.57
CA PRO A 385 -41.03 -10.48 19.25
C PRO A 385 -40.17 -11.60 19.86
N TYR A 386 -39.15 -12.05 19.12
CA TYR A 386 -38.24 -13.11 19.59
C TYR A 386 -37.41 -12.68 20.80
N TRP A 387 -37.01 -11.40 20.91
CA TRP A 387 -36.34 -10.91 22.13
C TRP A 387 -37.25 -11.01 23.35
N GLN A 388 -38.54 -10.73 23.21
CA GLN A 388 -39.48 -10.82 24.34
C GLN A 388 -39.61 -12.27 24.84
N ALA A 389 -39.57 -13.24 23.93
CA ALA A 389 -39.62 -14.68 24.19
C ALA A 389 -38.34 -15.29 24.82
N MET A 390 -37.19 -14.61 24.76
CA MET A 390 -35.95 -15.13 25.34
C MET A 390 -35.95 -15.13 26.88
N ASN A 391 -35.35 -16.16 27.47
CA ASN A 391 -34.95 -16.15 28.88
C ASN A 391 -33.81 -15.12 29.14
N PRO A 392 -33.54 -14.73 30.39
CA PRO A 392 -32.54 -13.70 30.72
C PRO A 392 -31.09 -14.05 30.29
N GLN A 393 -30.73 -15.33 30.28
CA GLN A 393 -29.39 -15.80 29.88
C GLN A 393 -29.19 -15.66 28.37
N ASN A 394 -30.16 -16.07 27.56
CA ASN A 394 -30.15 -15.94 26.10
C ASN A 394 -30.11 -14.45 25.69
N LYS A 395 -30.83 -13.58 26.40
CA LYS A 395 -30.74 -12.11 26.24
C LYS A 395 -29.32 -11.58 26.43
N SER A 396 -28.64 -12.02 27.49
CA SER A 396 -27.24 -11.65 27.77
C SER A 396 -26.28 -12.15 26.68
N ALA A 397 -26.43 -13.40 26.24
CA ALA A 397 -25.60 -13.99 25.19
C ALA A 397 -25.80 -13.33 23.81
N ALA A 398 -27.04 -12.94 23.49
CA ALA A 398 -27.39 -12.21 22.28
C ALA A 398 -26.73 -10.81 22.27
N MET A 399 -26.79 -10.08 23.39
CA MET A 399 -26.14 -8.77 23.52
C MET A 399 -24.61 -8.86 23.44
N ALA A 400 -24.00 -9.89 24.03
CA ALA A 400 -22.55 -10.12 23.91
C ALA A 400 -22.11 -10.37 22.45
N LYS A 401 -22.89 -11.12 21.65
CA LYS A 401 -22.62 -11.30 20.21
C LYS A 401 -22.69 -9.97 19.44
N ILE A 402 -23.72 -9.17 19.69
CA ILE A 402 -23.91 -7.85 19.06
C ILE A 402 -22.77 -6.89 19.45
N ALA A 403 -22.33 -6.90 20.72
CA ALA A 403 -21.20 -6.10 21.17
C ALA A 403 -19.88 -6.48 20.47
N GLY A 404 -19.67 -7.77 20.18
CA GLY A 404 -18.51 -8.27 19.43
C GLY A 404 -18.53 -7.92 17.93
N LEU A 405 -19.70 -7.84 17.31
CA LEU A 405 -19.85 -7.35 15.93
C LEU A 405 -19.32 -5.91 15.79
N TYR A 406 -19.63 -5.03 16.75
CA TYR A 406 -19.14 -3.64 16.74
C TYR A 406 -17.62 -3.54 16.94
N ASP A 407 -17.01 -4.40 17.76
CA ASP A 407 -15.54 -4.43 17.88
C ASP A 407 -14.85 -4.92 16.61
N LEU A 408 -15.44 -5.90 15.91
CA LEU A 408 -14.94 -6.38 14.63
C LEU A 408 -15.06 -5.31 13.54
N GLN A 409 -16.24 -4.68 13.42
CA GLN A 409 -16.53 -3.57 12.51
C GLN A 409 -15.55 -2.40 12.72
N ASN A 410 -15.38 -1.92 13.95
CA ASN A 410 -14.45 -0.83 14.25
C ASN A 410 -12.99 -1.23 13.98
N SER A 411 -12.65 -2.51 14.10
CA SER A 411 -11.29 -3.00 13.79
C SER A 411 -11.01 -3.05 12.30
N ALA A 412 -11.99 -3.46 11.48
CA ALA A 412 -11.92 -3.35 10.02
C ALA A 412 -11.84 -1.86 9.58
N ALA A 413 -12.63 -0.98 10.21
CA ALA A 413 -12.60 0.46 9.97
C ALA A 413 -11.21 1.07 10.19
N ARG A 414 -10.52 0.73 11.30
CA ARG A 414 -9.15 1.21 11.54
C ARG A 414 -8.17 0.78 10.48
N LEU A 415 -8.22 -0.49 10.04
CA LEU A 415 -7.31 -0.99 9.01
C LEU A 415 -7.56 -0.30 7.66
N SER A 416 -8.83 -0.11 7.29
CA SER A 416 -9.22 0.65 6.09
C SER A 416 -8.71 2.09 6.13
N LEU A 417 -8.88 2.79 7.25
CA LEU A 417 -8.38 4.16 7.41
C LEU A 417 -6.85 4.24 7.47
N GLN A 418 -6.16 3.30 8.13
CA GLN A 418 -4.69 3.28 8.13
C GLN A 418 -4.12 3.10 6.73
N ASN A 419 -4.72 2.23 5.91
CA ASN A 419 -4.34 2.08 4.50
C ASN A 419 -4.62 3.37 3.71
N ARG A 420 -5.81 3.96 3.84
CA ARG A 420 -6.14 5.27 3.20
C ARG A 420 -5.19 6.39 3.64
N MET A 421 -4.82 6.49 4.92
CA MET A 421 -3.85 7.47 5.42
C MET A 421 -2.50 7.29 4.72
N GLN A 422 -2.04 6.05 4.53
CA GLN A 422 -0.78 5.75 3.87
C GLN A 422 -0.85 6.05 2.36
N ASP A 423 -1.95 5.71 1.68
CA ASP A 423 -2.17 6.05 0.27
C ASP A 423 -2.21 7.58 0.06
N ASP A 424 -2.94 8.30 0.91
CA ASP A 424 -3.06 9.76 0.86
C ASP A 424 -1.72 10.46 1.12
N VAL A 425 -0.96 10.03 2.14
CA VAL A 425 0.40 10.52 2.40
C VAL A 425 1.31 10.26 1.18
N THR A 426 1.16 9.10 0.54
CA THR A 426 1.91 8.76 -0.69
C THR A 426 1.50 9.65 -1.87
N ARG A 427 0.21 9.99 -2.02
CA ARG A 427 -0.27 10.96 -3.02
C ARG A 427 0.31 12.35 -2.80
N VAL A 428 0.27 12.85 -1.57
CA VAL A 428 0.88 14.14 -1.20
C VAL A 428 2.37 14.14 -1.53
N GLU A 429 3.12 13.11 -1.12
CA GLU A 429 4.54 12.97 -1.44
C GLU A 429 4.83 12.88 -2.95
N LEU A 430 3.89 12.39 -3.77
CA LEU A 430 3.98 12.40 -5.24
C LEU A 430 3.47 13.71 -5.89
N GLY A 431 3.10 14.73 -5.10
CA GLY A 431 2.51 15.97 -5.63
C GLY A 431 1.15 15.76 -6.31
N GLN A 432 0.42 14.72 -5.93
CA GLN A 432 -0.91 14.38 -6.44
C GLN A 432 -2.01 14.83 -5.47
N PRO A 433 -3.20 15.19 -5.96
CA PRO A 433 -4.34 15.51 -5.10
C PRO A 433 -4.88 14.26 -4.40
N VAL A 434 -5.21 14.41 -3.11
CA VAL A 434 -6.04 13.50 -2.33
C VAL A 434 -7.51 13.86 -2.59
N PRO A 435 -8.31 12.99 -3.24
CA PRO A 435 -9.68 13.33 -3.67
C PRO A 435 -10.73 13.24 -2.55
N ALA A 436 -10.47 12.43 -1.53
CA ALA A 436 -11.39 12.22 -0.40
C ALA A 436 -10.60 12.04 0.92
N PRO A 437 -10.00 13.13 1.46
CA PRO A 437 -9.24 13.09 2.70
C PRO A 437 -10.08 12.55 3.85
N ILE A 438 -9.45 11.80 4.75
CA ILE A 438 -10.09 11.26 5.95
C ILE A 438 -10.49 12.41 6.86
N THR A 439 -11.76 12.47 7.19
CA THR A 439 -12.34 13.44 8.11
C THR A 439 -12.08 13.07 9.57
N ASP A 440 -12.11 14.08 10.44
CA ASP A 440 -12.03 13.93 11.90
C ASP A 440 -13.08 12.93 12.40
N ARG A 441 -14.26 12.89 11.76
CA ARG A 441 -15.38 12.01 12.11
C ARG A 441 -15.11 10.55 11.76
N GLU A 442 -14.62 10.26 10.55
CA GLU A 442 -14.20 8.90 10.17
C GLU A 442 -13.12 8.39 11.12
N TRP A 443 -12.12 9.23 11.43
CA TRP A 443 -11.06 8.89 12.36
C TRP A 443 -11.60 8.57 13.76
N ILE A 444 -12.43 9.44 14.35
CA ILE A 444 -13.04 9.24 15.67
C ILE A 444 -13.91 7.99 15.71
N ALA A 445 -14.75 7.74 14.70
CA ALA A 445 -15.62 6.56 14.64
C ALA A 445 -14.85 5.22 14.63
N SER A 446 -13.60 5.22 14.14
CA SER A 446 -12.75 4.03 14.13
C SER A 446 -12.07 3.72 15.47
N MET A 447 -11.97 4.68 16.39
CA MET A 447 -11.12 4.57 17.60
C MET A 447 -11.46 3.31 18.44
N PRO A 448 -10.45 2.62 19.01
CA PRO A 448 -10.71 1.41 19.79
C PRO A 448 -11.50 1.75 21.07
N LEU A 449 -12.58 1.00 21.30
CA LEU A 449 -13.52 1.26 22.40
C LEU A 449 -13.02 0.76 23.76
N SER A 450 -11.92 0.00 23.73
CA SER A 450 -11.08 -0.39 24.86
C SER A 450 -9.88 0.53 25.07
N ALA A 451 -9.62 1.50 24.19
CA ALA A 451 -8.39 2.31 24.25
C ALA A 451 -8.27 3.05 25.59
N THR A 452 -7.06 3.01 26.14
CA THR A 452 -6.61 3.82 27.28
C THR A 452 -6.56 5.31 26.92
N PRO A 453 -6.46 6.22 27.91
CA PRO A 453 -6.19 7.63 27.65
C PRO A 453 -4.91 7.84 26.82
N GLN A 454 -3.84 7.07 27.09
CA GLN A 454 -2.58 7.19 26.36
C GLN A 454 -2.70 6.76 24.90
N GLU A 455 -3.38 5.65 24.60
CA GLU A 455 -3.63 5.20 23.22
C GLU A 455 -4.48 6.20 22.43
N ARG A 456 -5.51 6.80 23.05
CA ARG A 456 -6.30 7.87 22.41
C ARG A 456 -5.44 9.10 22.08
N ILE A 457 -4.52 9.50 22.96
CA ILE A 457 -3.58 10.60 22.69
C ILE A 457 -2.65 10.25 21.53
N GLN A 458 -2.11 9.02 21.48
CA GLN A 458 -1.26 8.58 20.36
C GLN A 458 -2.01 8.55 19.02
N LEU A 459 -3.27 8.09 19.01
CA LEU A 459 -4.15 8.10 17.84
C LEU A 459 -4.51 9.54 17.39
N GLN A 460 -4.74 10.45 18.33
CA GLN A 460 -4.95 11.86 18.00
C GLN A 460 -3.69 12.47 17.37
N GLN A 461 -2.50 12.15 17.91
CA GLN A 461 -1.23 12.60 17.33
C GLN A 461 -0.93 12.01 15.94
N SER A 462 -1.31 10.77 15.64
CA SER A 462 -1.14 10.22 14.28
C SER A 462 -2.04 10.92 13.26
N TYR A 463 -3.27 11.27 13.65
CA TYR A 463 -4.18 12.02 12.79
C TYR A 463 -3.76 13.49 12.61
N GLN A 464 -3.25 14.14 13.67
CA GLN A 464 -2.64 15.47 13.56
C GLN A 464 -1.43 15.48 12.61
N ARG A 465 -0.58 14.44 12.63
CA ARG A 465 0.53 14.31 11.66
C ARG A 465 0.01 14.15 10.22
N TYR A 466 -1.06 13.39 10.01
CA TYR A 466 -1.70 13.25 8.70
C TYR A 466 -2.29 14.60 8.20
N GLN A 467 -2.98 15.36 9.05
CA GLN A 467 -3.45 16.71 8.72
C GLN A 467 -2.28 17.66 8.41
N GLN A 468 -1.15 17.55 9.12
CA GLN A 468 0.07 18.32 8.82
C GLN A 468 0.66 17.97 7.44
N THR A 469 0.64 16.69 7.04
CA THR A 469 1.03 16.27 5.68
C THR A 469 0.07 16.82 4.62
N LEU A 470 -1.24 16.67 4.80
CA LEU A 470 -2.25 17.24 3.87
C LEU A 470 -2.05 18.75 3.66
N ALA A 471 -1.69 19.50 4.71
CA ALA A 471 -1.42 20.93 4.63
C ALA A 471 -0.21 21.29 3.72
N MET A 472 0.68 20.34 3.42
CA MET A 472 1.78 20.53 2.47
C MET A 472 1.40 20.23 1.01
N GLN A 473 0.26 19.59 0.76
CA GLN A 473 -0.19 19.18 -0.58
C GLN A 473 -0.13 20.28 -1.64
N PRO A 474 -0.61 21.53 -1.42
CA PRO A 474 -0.58 22.56 -2.46
C PRO A 474 0.85 22.96 -2.84
N ALA A 475 1.75 23.03 -1.85
CA ALA A 475 3.15 23.36 -2.07
C ALA A 475 3.88 22.22 -2.80
N TYR A 476 3.67 20.97 -2.36
CA TYR A 476 4.24 19.79 -3.01
C TYR A 476 3.74 19.62 -4.46
N GLN A 477 2.44 19.84 -4.71
CA GLN A 477 1.87 19.84 -6.06
C GLN A 477 2.55 20.90 -6.94
N THR A 478 2.70 22.12 -6.45
CA THR A 478 3.36 23.21 -7.19
C THR A 478 4.83 22.91 -7.46
N ILE A 479 5.55 22.35 -6.48
CA ILE A 479 6.95 21.92 -6.62
C ILE A 479 7.13 20.82 -7.66
N VAL A 480 6.22 19.84 -7.70
CA VAL A 480 6.30 18.71 -8.65
C VAL A 480 5.86 19.12 -10.06
N GLN A 481 4.76 19.87 -10.20
CA GLN A 481 4.12 20.13 -11.51
C GLN A 481 4.57 21.45 -12.17
N GLY A 482 5.01 22.42 -11.37
CA GLY A 482 5.39 23.78 -11.78
C GLY A 482 6.89 23.95 -12.08
N ASP A 483 7.22 25.11 -12.66
CA ASP A 483 8.60 25.50 -12.96
C ASP A 483 9.44 25.83 -11.69
N VAL A 484 10.73 26.10 -11.89
CA VAL A 484 11.68 26.46 -10.82
C VAL A 484 11.20 27.63 -9.95
N GLN A 485 10.62 28.68 -10.55
CA GLN A 485 10.16 29.88 -9.84
C GLN A 485 8.85 29.62 -9.09
N GLN A 486 7.91 28.89 -9.70
CA GLN A 486 6.67 28.45 -9.05
C GLN A 486 6.96 27.56 -7.83
N GLY A 487 7.87 26.60 -7.97
CA GLY A 487 8.32 25.74 -6.87
C GLY A 487 8.98 26.55 -5.74
N MET A 488 9.86 27.49 -6.07
CA MET A 488 10.51 28.37 -5.08
C MET A 488 9.51 29.30 -4.38
N ALA A 489 8.51 29.84 -5.11
CA ALA A 489 7.44 30.63 -4.54
C ALA A 489 6.59 29.82 -3.54
N ALA A 490 6.29 28.56 -3.86
CA ALA A 490 5.57 27.65 -2.96
C ALA A 490 6.37 27.30 -1.68
N VAL A 491 7.69 27.16 -1.76
CA VAL A 491 8.56 27.03 -0.57
C VAL A 491 8.49 28.30 0.28
N ASN A 492 8.64 29.48 -0.33
CA ASN A 492 8.65 30.76 0.37
C ASN A 492 7.29 31.08 1.03
N ALA A 493 6.18 30.70 0.41
CA ALA A 493 4.83 30.88 0.96
C ALA A 493 4.58 30.06 2.24
N MET A 494 5.36 29.00 2.48
CA MET A 494 5.28 28.16 3.69
C MET A 494 6.20 28.65 4.82
N LYS A 495 6.94 29.75 4.64
CA LYS A 495 7.91 30.25 5.61
C LYS A 495 7.20 30.84 6.86
N PRO A 496 7.55 30.41 8.09
CA PRO A 496 6.96 30.96 9.31
C PRO A 496 7.42 32.38 9.62
N ASP A 497 6.61 33.10 10.40
CA ASP A 497 7.04 34.28 11.14
C ASP A 497 7.42 33.89 12.58
N VAL A 498 8.46 34.50 13.15
CA VAL A 498 8.93 34.19 14.51
C VAL A 498 7.92 34.50 15.62
N SER A 499 6.88 35.28 15.32
CA SER A 499 5.74 35.55 16.20
C SER A 499 4.58 34.55 16.10
N ASP A 500 4.67 33.56 15.20
CA ASP A 500 3.63 32.52 15.03
C ASP A 500 3.42 31.70 16.33
N PRO A 501 2.18 31.57 16.85
CA PRO A 501 1.89 30.74 18.02
C PRO A 501 2.27 29.25 17.85
N ASP A 502 2.33 28.77 16.60
CA ASP A 502 2.75 27.42 16.21
C ASP A 502 4.10 27.40 15.46
N PHE A 503 4.96 28.40 15.65
CA PHE A 503 6.24 28.60 14.93
C PHE A 503 7.01 27.31 14.69
N THR A 504 7.25 26.50 15.73
CA THR A 504 8.01 25.24 15.65
C THR A 504 7.41 24.25 14.64
N PHE A 505 6.08 24.14 14.56
CA PHE A 505 5.39 23.24 13.62
C PHE A 505 5.35 23.79 12.19
N LYS A 506 5.24 25.11 12.02
CA LYS A 506 5.41 25.75 10.70
C LYS A 506 6.85 25.63 10.19
N GLN A 507 7.83 25.83 11.08
CA GLN A 507 9.26 25.72 10.76
C GLN A 507 9.66 24.30 10.34
N GLN A 508 9.05 23.26 10.93
CA GLN A 508 9.22 21.88 10.50
C GLN A 508 8.61 21.63 9.11
N ARG A 509 7.36 22.07 8.87
CA ARG A 509 6.71 21.96 7.54
C ARG A 509 7.49 22.70 6.45
N TYR A 510 7.96 23.92 6.73
CA TYR A 510 8.82 24.68 5.82
C TYR A 510 10.10 23.89 5.45
N ALA A 511 10.78 23.28 6.43
CA ALA A 511 11.98 22.49 6.18
C ALA A 511 11.70 21.24 5.33
N GLN A 512 10.54 20.60 5.51
CA GLN A 512 10.08 19.48 4.67
C GLN A 512 9.80 19.94 3.23
N VAL A 513 9.04 21.02 3.05
CA VAL A 513 8.73 21.60 1.72
C VAL A 513 10.01 22.06 1.00
N ALA A 514 10.95 22.71 1.69
CA ALA A 514 12.24 23.11 1.14
C ALA A 514 13.13 21.91 0.74
N SER A 515 13.14 20.85 1.57
CA SER A 515 13.83 19.59 1.24
C SER A 515 13.19 18.93 0.01
N LYS A 516 11.86 18.90 -0.07
CA LYS A 516 11.13 18.35 -1.22
C LYS A 516 11.45 19.09 -2.52
N TYR A 517 11.51 20.42 -2.47
CA TYR A 517 11.95 21.24 -3.61
C TYR A 517 13.36 20.87 -4.06
N ALA A 518 14.33 20.79 -3.13
CA ALA A 518 15.70 20.42 -3.46
C ALA A 518 15.82 19.00 -4.07
N GLN A 519 15.05 18.03 -3.55
CA GLN A 519 14.96 16.68 -4.11
C GLN A 519 14.40 16.67 -5.54
N VAL A 520 13.33 17.42 -5.79
CA VAL A 520 12.69 17.50 -7.13
C VAL A 520 13.60 18.20 -8.14
N GLN A 521 14.25 19.31 -7.77
CA GLN A 521 15.21 19.94 -8.70
C GLN A 521 16.40 19.03 -8.99
N LYS A 522 16.93 18.32 -7.98
CA LYS A 522 18.01 17.34 -8.22
C LYS A 522 17.56 16.22 -9.17
N ALA A 523 16.39 15.61 -8.94
CA ALA A 523 15.88 14.53 -9.79
C ALA A 523 15.61 14.98 -11.24
N ARG A 524 15.16 16.23 -11.43
CA ARG A 524 14.98 16.85 -12.75
C ARG A 524 16.30 17.02 -13.53
N GLU A 525 17.39 17.34 -12.84
CA GLU A 525 18.70 17.57 -13.49
C GLU A 525 19.51 16.27 -13.67
N ASP A 526 19.47 15.36 -12.70
CA ASP A 526 20.21 14.07 -12.71
C ASP A 526 19.69 13.11 -13.81
N ASP A 527 18.36 12.98 -13.96
CA ASP A 527 17.72 12.22 -15.05
C ASP A 527 16.37 12.86 -15.44
N PRO A 528 16.39 13.89 -16.31
CA PRO A 528 15.17 14.54 -16.78
C PRO A 528 14.21 13.58 -17.49
N GLY A 529 14.73 12.62 -18.27
CA GLY A 529 13.91 11.72 -19.06
C GLY A 529 13.08 10.78 -18.20
N THR A 530 13.70 10.15 -17.20
CA THR A 530 13.01 9.27 -16.24
C THR A 530 12.09 10.06 -15.32
N TRP A 531 12.52 11.21 -14.80
CA TRP A 531 11.67 12.05 -13.95
C TRP A 531 10.42 12.53 -14.70
N LEU A 532 10.57 12.95 -15.96
CA LEU A 532 9.45 13.39 -16.80
C LEU A 532 8.50 12.24 -17.18
N LEU A 533 9.03 11.06 -17.51
CA LEU A 533 8.22 9.87 -17.75
C LEU A 533 7.41 9.44 -16.51
N GLN A 534 7.91 9.73 -15.30
CA GLN A 534 7.19 9.47 -14.05
C GLN A 534 6.16 10.56 -13.70
N ASN A 535 6.43 11.83 -14.00
CA ASN A 535 5.66 12.97 -13.45
C ASN A 535 4.82 13.75 -14.47
N SER A 536 5.14 13.75 -15.77
CA SER A 536 4.38 14.48 -16.79
C SER A 536 3.46 13.53 -17.60
N PRO A 537 2.12 13.74 -17.59
CA PRO A 537 1.20 12.95 -18.42
C PRO A 537 1.52 13.03 -19.92
N VAL A 538 1.96 14.21 -20.39
CA VAL A 538 2.33 14.45 -21.79
C VAL A 538 3.45 13.51 -22.25
N ILE A 539 4.40 13.21 -21.37
CA ILE A 539 5.55 12.34 -21.66
C ILE A 539 5.18 10.87 -21.53
N LYS A 540 4.27 10.51 -20.61
CA LYS A 540 3.67 9.17 -20.54
C LYS A 540 2.94 8.82 -21.83
N ASP A 541 2.09 9.73 -22.32
CA ASP A 541 1.32 9.51 -23.55
C ASP A 541 2.24 9.44 -24.78
N ALA A 542 3.25 10.30 -24.87
CA ALA A 542 4.26 10.24 -25.94
C ALA A 542 5.07 8.93 -25.89
N TYR A 543 5.44 8.44 -24.70
CA TYR A 543 6.12 7.15 -24.54
C TYR A 543 5.23 5.96 -24.89
N ASN A 544 3.94 6.00 -24.52
CA ASN A 544 2.96 4.98 -24.88
C ASN A 544 2.77 4.89 -26.40
N GLN A 545 2.69 6.03 -27.10
CA GLN A 545 2.65 6.09 -28.56
C GLN A 545 3.96 5.58 -29.19
N PHE A 546 5.12 5.99 -28.65
CA PHE A 546 6.43 5.61 -29.17
C PHE A 546 6.71 4.10 -29.02
N SER A 547 6.46 3.54 -27.84
CA SER A 547 6.62 2.10 -27.58
C SER A 547 5.68 1.23 -28.43
N GLN A 548 4.50 1.76 -28.79
CA GLN A 548 3.57 1.16 -29.75
C GLN A 548 3.93 1.45 -31.23
N ARG A 549 5.06 2.11 -31.51
CA ARG A 549 5.55 2.51 -32.84
C ARG A 549 4.60 3.42 -33.63
N GLN A 550 3.75 4.18 -32.94
CA GLN A 550 2.79 5.12 -33.55
C GLN A 550 3.42 6.48 -33.89
N VAL A 551 4.57 6.80 -33.28
CA VAL A 551 5.32 8.05 -33.45
C VAL A 551 6.83 7.77 -33.48
N SER A 552 7.61 8.68 -34.06
CA SER A 552 9.07 8.57 -34.17
C SER A 552 9.79 8.81 -32.83
N GLY A 553 11.05 8.39 -32.75
CA GLY A 553 11.94 8.75 -31.63
C GLY A 553 12.13 10.27 -31.54
N GLU A 554 12.23 10.95 -32.70
CA GLU A 554 12.27 12.41 -32.80
C GLU A 554 11.07 13.09 -32.12
N TYR A 555 9.85 12.59 -32.36
CA TYR A 555 8.65 13.11 -31.70
C TYR A 555 8.74 12.90 -30.18
N PHE A 556 9.06 11.69 -29.72
CA PHE A 556 9.18 11.42 -28.29
C PHE A 556 10.23 12.30 -27.59
N ALA A 557 11.42 12.40 -28.18
CA ALA A 557 12.52 13.22 -27.69
C ALA A 557 12.18 14.72 -27.69
N SER A 558 11.52 15.24 -28.74
CA SER A 558 11.10 16.64 -28.79
C SER A 558 9.97 16.98 -27.80
N ARG A 559 9.06 16.03 -27.48
CA ARG A 559 8.11 16.24 -26.38
C ARG A 559 8.82 16.40 -25.04
N ILE A 560 9.84 15.58 -24.75
CA ILE A 560 10.64 15.71 -23.53
C ILE A 560 11.37 17.06 -23.49
N GLN A 561 12.03 17.45 -24.59
CA GLN A 561 12.76 18.71 -24.65
C GLN A 561 11.86 19.93 -24.41
N ALA A 562 10.66 19.98 -25.01
CA ALA A 562 9.69 21.06 -24.77
C ALA A 562 9.18 21.10 -23.31
N GLU A 563 9.02 19.94 -22.66
CA GLU A 563 8.58 19.86 -21.26
C GLU A 563 9.71 20.20 -20.27
N LYS A 564 10.98 19.91 -20.61
CA LYS A 564 12.17 20.42 -19.89
C LYS A 564 12.22 21.95 -19.95
N GLU A 565 12.03 22.53 -21.14
CA GLU A 565 12.01 23.97 -21.36
C GLU A 565 10.89 24.65 -20.57
N ARG A 566 9.67 24.09 -20.59
CA ARG A 566 8.53 24.58 -19.77
C ARG A 566 8.85 24.60 -18.27
N LEU A 567 9.63 23.64 -17.78
CA LEU A 567 9.95 23.48 -16.37
C LEU A 567 11.25 24.19 -15.94
N GLY A 568 12.04 24.70 -16.89
CA GLY A 568 13.32 25.36 -16.63
C GLY A 568 14.49 24.41 -16.34
N ILE A 569 14.41 23.14 -16.76
CA ILE A 569 15.43 22.10 -16.52
C ILE A 569 16.63 22.32 -17.45
N ARG A 570 17.85 22.32 -16.89
CA ARG A 570 19.08 22.72 -17.57
C ARG A 570 19.89 21.57 -18.18
N SER A 571 19.71 20.36 -17.67
CA SER A 571 20.39 19.15 -18.08
C SER A 571 20.27 18.90 -19.59
N LYS A 572 21.36 18.49 -20.23
CA LYS A 572 21.40 18.24 -21.68
C LYS A 572 20.71 16.92 -22.05
N ASP A 573 20.68 15.95 -21.14
CA ASP A 573 20.02 14.65 -21.28
C ASP A 573 18.52 14.79 -21.65
N ILE A 574 18.00 13.87 -22.46
CA ILE A 574 16.57 13.84 -22.85
C ILE A 574 15.93 12.45 -22.81
N LEU A 575 16.67 11.37 -23.08
CA LEU A 575 16.12 10.02 -22.95
C LEU A 575 16.20 9.55 -21.48
N PRO A 576 15.22 8.76 -20.98
CA PRO A 576 15.32 8.10 -19.67
C PRO A 576 16.56 7.21 -19.59
N THR A 577 17.27 7.18 -18.45
CA THR A 577 18.51 6.38 -18.32
C THR A 577 18.33 4.91 -18.69
N GLU A 578 17.21 4.27 -18.34
CA GLU A 578 16.92 2.88 -18.73
C GLU A 578 16.77 2.69 -20.24
N MET A 579 16.29 3.71 -20.95
CA MET A 579 16.23 3.70 -22.41
C MET A 579 17.63 3.84 -23.01
N VAL A 580 18.46 4.72 -22.47
CA VAL A 580 19.88 4.87 -22.86
C VAL A 580 20.64 3.56 -22.62
N ASN A 581 20.46 2.93 -21.45
CA ASN A 581 21.03 1.63 -21.10
C ASN A 581 20.60 0.54 -22.10
N SER A 582 19.31 0.48 -22.45
CA SER A 582 18.79 -0.49 -23.43
C SER A 582 19.39 -0.29 -24.83
N ILE A 583 19.51 0.97 -25.29
CA ILE A 583 20.13 1.31 -26.57
C ILE A 583 21.62 0.92 -26.57
N LEU A 584 22.38 1.29 -25.54
CA LEU A 584 23.80 0.92 -25.41
C LEU A 584 24.00 -0.60 -25.40
N HIS A 585 23.15 -1.34 -24.69
CA HIS A 585 23.17 -2.80 -24.67
C HIS A 585 22.86 -3.42 -26.05
N GLN A 586 21.96 -2.80 -26.84
CA GLN A 586 21.68 -3.23 -28.22
C GLN A 586 22.87 -2.97 -29.16
N ILE A 587 23.53 -1.81 -29.06
CA ILE A 587 24.74 -1.50 -29.84
C ILE A 587 25.85 -2.51 -29.49
N ASP A 588 26.16 -2.66 -28.20
CA ASP A 588 27.25 -3.51 -27.72
C ASP A 588 27.12 -4.96 -28.17
N ASN A 589 25.92 -5.54 -28.06
CA ASN A 589 25.64 -6.94 -28.37
C ASN A 589 25.15 -7.18 -29.80
N SER A 590 25.14 -6.16 -30.66
CA SER A 590 24.76 -6.32 -32.07
C SER A 590 25.72 -7.25 -32.83
N ASN A 591 25.21 -8.09 -33.71
CA ASN A 591 26.05 -8.82 -34.68
C ASN A 591 26.60 -7.90 -35.80
N GLU A 592 26.22 -6.61 -35.77
CA GLU A 592 26.62 -5.62 -36.78
C GLU A 592 28.13 -5.40 -36.82
N GLN A 593 28.63 -5.35 -38.05
CA GLN A 593 30.05 -5.23 -38.36
C GLN A 593 30.43 -3.81 -38.80
N SER A 594 29.56 -2.83 -38.57
CA SER A 594 29.76 -1.42 -38.94
C SER A 594 28.98 -0.48 -38.01
N VAL A 595 29.29 0.82 -38.07
CA VAL A 595 28.59 1.87 -37.32
C VAL A 595 27.13 2.11 -37.76
N ALA A 596 26.62 1.36 -38.76
CA ALA A 596 25.25 1.47 -39.25
C ALA A 596 24.18 1.31 -38.15
N ALA A 597 24.44 0.51 -37.11
CA ALA A 597 23.56 0.40 -35.94
C ALA A 597 23.39 1.76 -35.23
N VAL A 598 24.48 2.49 -35.01
CA VAL A 598 24.50 3.80 -34.35
C VAL A 598 23.91 4.89 -35.26
N GLN A 599 24.17 4.81 -36.56
CA GLN A 599 23.58 5.71 -37.56
C GLN A 599 22.06 5.52 -37.69
N SER A 600 21.57 4.28 -37.63
CA SER A 600 20.12 3.95 -37.60
C SER A 600 19.44 4.53 -36.35
N ILE A 601 20.09 4.41 -35.18
CA ILE A 601 19.63 5.06 -33.96
C ILE A 601 19.55 6.58 -34.15
N ALA A 602 20.61 7.23 -34.64
CA ALA A 602 20.60 8.66 -34.93
C ALA A 602 19.44 9.06 -35.87
N GLN A 603 19.26 8.35 -36.98
CA GLN A 603 18.18 8.59 -37.95
C GLN A 603 16.78 8.49 -37.30
N SER A 604 16.57 7.58 -36.34
CA SER A 604 15.29 7.44 -35.63
C SER A 604 14.91 8.63 -34.74
N TYR A 605 15.88 9.49 -34.40
CA TYR A 605 15.71 10.70 -33.59
C TYR A 605 15.77 12.01 -34.38
N GLY A 606 16.02 11.98 -35.69
CA GLY A 606 15.90 13.15 -36.58
C GLY A 606 16.67 14.37 -36.07
N GLY A 607 16.01 15.52 -35.94
CA GLY A 607 16.59 16.76 -35.40
C GLY A 607 17.06 16.67 -33.94
N GLN A 608 16.61 15.68 -33.17
CA GLN A 608 17.08 15.41 -31.80
C GLN A 608 18.30 14.46 -31.76
N ALA A 609 18.74 13.93 -32.90
CA ALA A 609 19.85 12.99 -32.98
C ALA A 609 21.16 13.48 -32.33
N PRO A 610 21.60 14.75 -32.48
CA PRO A 610 22.83 15.22 -31.83
C PRO A 610 22.77 15.11 -30.30
N THR A 611 21.64 15.48 -29.70
CA THR A 611 21.40 15.41 -28.25
C THR A 611 21.37 13.96 -27.76
N VAL A 612 20.69 13.07 -28.49
CA VAL A 612 20.61 11.64 -28.15
C VAL A 612 21.97 10.96 -28.27
N ILE A 613 22.73 11.25 -29.34
CA ILE A 613 24.08 10.69 -29.53
C ILE A 613 25.02 11.22 -28.45
N ALA A 614 25.00 12.52 -28.11
CA ALA A 614 25.80 13.07 -27.00
C ALA A 614 25.47 12.39 -25.66
N GLN A 615 24.20 12.15 -25.35
CA GLN A 615 23.79 11.41 -24.15
C GLN A 615 24.32 9.95 -24.17
N LEU A 616 24.24 9.28 -25.32
CA LEU A 616 24.79 7.92 -25.50
C LEU A 616 26.32 7.88 -25.37
N GLN A 617 27.05 8.85 -25.92
CA GLN A 617 28.51 9.00 -25.74
C GLN A 617 28.89 9.24 -24.28
N GLY A 618 28.06 10.00 -23.54
CA GLY A 618 28.27 10.32 -22.13
C GLY A 618 28.13 9.12 -21.19
N LYS A 619 27.12 8.27 -21.40
CA LYS A 619 26.86 7.06 -20.58
C LYS A 619 27.52 5.78 -21.13
N GLY A 620 27.95 5.78 -22.39
CA GLY A 620 28.47 4.61 -23.11
C GLY A 620 29.98 4.38 -22.99
N LYS A 621 30.44 3.24 -23.54
CA LYS A 621 31.86 2.89 -23.66
C LYS A 621 32.62 3.84 -24.60
N SER A 622 33.90 4.07 -24.32
CA SER A 622 34.81 4.97 -25.04
C SER A 622 34.83 4.83 -26.57
N TYR A 623 34.59 3.63 -27.10
CA TYR A 623 34.52 3.45 -28.56
C TYR A 623 33.41 4.28 -29.19
N LEU A 624 32.28 4.48 -28.50
CA LEU A 624 31.11 5.16 -29.03
C LEU A 624 31.39 6.65 -29.28
N SER A 625 32.10 7.31 -28.37
CA SER A 625 32.59 8.69 -28.51
C SER A 625 33.40 8.88 -29.80
N VAL A 626 34.27 7.92 -30.12
CA VAL A 626 35.19 8.03 -31.25
C VAL A 626 34.49 7.66 -32.57
N VAL A 627 33.82 6.51 -32.64
CA VAL A 627 33.20 6.02 -33.91
C VAL A 627 32.01 6.84 -34.39
N THR A 628 31.48 7.76 -33.56
CA THR A 628 30.44 8.72 -33.94
C THR A 628 30.99 10.10 -34.33
N SER A 629 32.25 10.39 -33.99
CA SER A 629 32.87 11.70 -34.18
C SER A 629 33.93 11.74 -35.28
N ILE A 630 34.47 10.59 -35.70
CA ILE A 630 35.46 10.52 -36.79
C ILE A 630 34.81 10.37 -38.17
N GLU A 631 35.24 11.18 -39.14
CA GLU A 631 34.74 11.16 -40.51
C GLU A 631 35.15 9.89 -41.28
N ASN A 632 36.25 9.23 -40.88
CA ASN A 632 36.75 8.06 -41.60
C ASN A 632 35.96 6.78 -41.27
N ALA A 633 35.03 6.43 -42.16
CA ALA A 633 34.17 5.26 -42.03
C ALA A 633 34.92 3.92 -41.90
N ASN A 634 36.13 3.78 -42.45
CA ASN A 634 36.93 2.56 -42.34
C ASN A 634 37.55 2.41 -40.94
N ALA A 635 38.09 3.51 -40.38
CA ALA A 635 38.55 3.56 -39.00
C ALA A 635 37.40 3.31 -38.01
N ALA A 636 36.27 4.00 -38.19
CA ALA A 636 35.09 3.85 -37.34
C ALA A 636 34.57 2.40 -37.34
N THR A 637 34.51 1.79 -38.52
CA THR A 637 34.13 0.39 -38.71
C THR A 637 35.13 -0.57 -38.05
N ALA A 638 36.44 -0.36 -38.21
CA ALA A 638 37.47 -1.21 -37.61
C ALA A 638 37.44 -1.17 -36.07
N ILE A 639 37.25 0.01 -35.48
CA ILE A 639 37.05 0.17 -34.03
C ILE A 639 35.75 -0.54 -33.60
N PHE A 640 34.64 -0.33 -34.31
CA PHE A 640 33.33 -0.91 -33.96
C PHE A 640 33.28 -2.44 -34.05
N GLN A 641 33.97 -3.05 -35.01
CA GLN A 641 34.13 -4.51 -35.11
C GLN A 641 34.88 -5.08 -33.91
N ASN A 642 35.89 -4.37 -33.42
CA ASN A 642 36.78 -4.81 -32.33
C ASN A 642 36.40 -4.22 -30.97
N ARG A 643 35.19 -3.64 -30.84
CA ARG A 643 34.72 -2.94 -29.62
C ARG A 643 34.75 -3.82 -28.36
N ASN A 644 34.42 -5.11 -28.52
CA ASN A 644 34.36 -6.11 -27.45
C ASN A 644 35.66 -6.92 -27.26
N VAL A 645 36.69 -6.69 -28.09
CA VAL A 645 38.04 -7.25 -27.90
C VAL A 645 38.81 -6.37 -26.92
N SER A 646 39.56 -6.94 -25.97
CA SER A 646 40.34 -6.14 -25.03
C SER A 646 41.57 -5.49 -25.68
N THR A 647 42.01 -4.35 -25.15
CA THR A 647 43.24 -3.68 -25.62
C THR A 647 44.47 -4.61 -25.51
N ASP A 648 44.53 -5.46 -24.48
CA ASP A 648 45.61 -6.44 -24.30
C ASP A 648 45.62 -7.54 -25.37
N GLU A 649 44.45 -8.00 -25.82
CA GLU A 649 44.36 -8.98 -26.91
C GLU A 649 44.78 -8.37 -28.24
N LEU A 650 44.34 -7.14 -28.53
CA LEU A 650 44.79 -6.40 -29.72
C LEU A 650 46.30 -6.13 -29.67
N LYS A 651 46.85 -5.75 -28.52
CA LYS A 651 48.28 -5.53 -28.30
C LYS A 651 49.10 -6.81 -28.47
N LYS A 652 48.59 -7.95 -27.98
CA LYS A 652 49.19 -9.29 -28.20
C LYS A 652 49.14 -9.68 -29.68
N ALA A 653 48.04 -9.40 -30.39
CA ALA A 653 47.89 -9.67 -31.81
C ALA A 653 48.83 -8.82 -32.69
N ALA A 654 49.17 -7.60 -32.26
CA ALA A 654 50.22 -6.77 -32.89
C ALA A 654 51.65 -7.29 -32.64
N GLY A 655 51.84 -8.21 -31.68
CA GLY A 655 53.11 -8.89 -31.43
C GLY A 655 54.28 -7.93 -31.20
N THR A 656 55.37 -8.14 -31.94
CA THR A 656 56.60 -7.31 -31.87
C THR A 656 56.40 -5.86 -32.30
N GLN A 657 55.34 -5.54 -33.07
CA GLN A 657 55.05 -4.18 -33.50
C GLN A 657 54.46 -3.31 -32.37
N SER A 658 53.97 -3.92 -31.30
CA SER A 658 53.24 -3.22 -30.23
C SER A 658 54.03 -2.08 -29.56
N SER A 659 55.33 -2.24 -29.34
CA SER A 659 56.18 -1.17 -28.79
C SER A 659 56.35 0.01 -29.76
N SER A 660 56.44 -0.25 -31.07
CA SER A 660 56.56 0.81 -32.08
C SER A 660 55.24 1.56 -32.28
N VAL A 661 54.10 0.89 -32.07
CA VAL A 661 52.79 1.53 -32.02
C VAL A 661 52.70 2.50 -30.84
N GLU A 662 53.11 2.09 -29.63
CA GLU A 662 53.01 2.93 -28.43
C GLU A 662 53.83 4.22 -28.52
N THR A 663 55.07 4.14 -28.99
CA THR A 663 55.95 5.32 -29.16
C THR A 663 55.40 6.27 -30.22
N GLU A 664 55.23 5.79 -31.45
CA GLU A 664 54.80 6.65 -32.56
C GLU A 664 53.40 7.22 -32.34
N TRP A 665 52.47 6.48 -31.73
CA TRP A 665 51.16 7.05 -31.37
C TRP A 665 51.31 8.21 -30.39
N SER A 666 52.18 8.08 -29.39
CA SER A 666 52.41 9.14 -28.40
C SER A 666 52.97 10.42 -29.04
N ASP A 667 53.80 10.27 -30.07
CA ASP A 667 54.38 11.41 -30.81
C ASP A 667 53.34 12.07 -31.72
N GLN A 668 52.56 11.28 -32.49
CA GLN A 668 51.54 11.81 -33.40
C GLN A 668 50.34 12.43 -32.65
N PHE A 669 49.91 11.85 -31.53
CA PHE A 669 48.72 12.30 -30.78
C PHE A 669 48.97 13.56 -29.92
N ALA A 670 50.22 14.01 -29.78
CA ALA A 670 50.61 15.06 -28.83
C ALA A 670 49.83 16.38 -29.00
N ASP A 671 49.77 16.94 -30.21
CA ASP A 671 49.09 18.23 -30.44
C ASP A 671 47.58 18.11 -30.24
N PHE A 672 46.96 17.05 -30.77
CA PHE A 672 45.52 16.81 -30.59
C PHE A 672 45.16 16.66 -29.11
N ALA A 673 45.99 15.98 -28.33
CA ALA A 673 45.84 15.86 -26.88
C ALA A 673 45.82 17.23 -26.17
N VAL A 674 46.66 18.19 -26.56
CA VAL A 674 46.61 19.55 -25.99
C VAL A 674 45.23 20.19 -26.26
N THR A 675 44.71 20.10 -27.49
CA THR A 675 43.40 20.67 -27.83
C THR A 675 42.22 20.01 -27.12
N LEU A 676 42.34 18.73 -26.75
CA LEU A 676 41.30 18.00 -25.99
C LEU A 676 41.40 18.27 -24.48
N THR A 677 42.61 18.30 -23.92
CA THR A 677 42.84 18.47 -22.47
C THR A 677 42.60 19.89 -21.97
N GLN A 678 42.64 20.88 -22.88
CA GLN A 678 42.31 22.28 -22.58
C GLN A 678 40.80 22.59 -22.70
N GLN A 679 40.01 21.70 -23.32
CA GLN A 679 38.54 21.82 -23.32
C GLN A 679 37.97 21.48 -21.94
N ARG A 680 36.95 22.24 -21.51
CA ARG A 680 36.19 21.92 -20.29
C ARG A 680 35.58 20.52 -20.40
N ASP A 681 35.78 19.73 -19.35
CA ASP A 681 35.38 18.31 -19.26
C ASP A 681 36.00 17.40 -20.37
N GLY A 682 36.92 17.93 -21.19
CA GLY A 682 37.56 17.27 -22.33
C GLY A 682 38.50 16.11 -21.99
N MET A 683 38.77 15.87 -20.69
CA MET A 683 39.55 14.71 -20.22
C MET A 683 38.92 13.37 -20.67
N LYS A 684 37.59 13.27 -20.71
CA LYS A 684 36.92 12.06 -21.25
C LYS A 684 37.24 11.87 -22.74
N ALA A 685 37.19 12.95 -23.52
CA ALA A 685 37.53 12.92 -24.94
C ALA A 685 39.00 12.56 -25.17
N TYR A 686 39.94 13.15 -24.42
CA TYR A 686 41.36 12.77 -24.45
C TYR A 686 41.55 11.26 -24.24
N THR A 687 40.99 10.69 -23.17
CA THR A 687 41.11 9.26 -22.87
C THR A 687 40.45 8.40 -23.95
N ASP A 688 39.23 8.73 -24.36
CA ASP A 688 38.48 7.99 -25.37
C ASP A 688 39.23 7.96 -26.72
N PHE A 689 39.69 9.11 -27.22
CA PHE A 689 40.41 9.20 -28.49
C PHE A 689 41.80 8.54 -28.43
N ASN A 690 42.55 8.70 -27.34
CA ASN A 690 43.84 8.05 -27.14
C ASN A 690 43.71 6.51 -27.17
N ASP A 691 42.82 5.97 -26.36
CA ASP A 691 42.72 4.52 -26.15
C ASP A 691 42.17 3.81 -27.38
N GLN A 692 41.17 4.38 -28.06
CA GLN A 692 40.64 3.80 -29.29
C GLN A 692 41.60 3.97 -30.47
N GLY A 693 42.40 5.03 -30.49
CA GLY A 693 43.44 5.23 -31.50
C GLY A 693 44.58 4.24 -31.40
N LYS A 694 45.08 3.98 -30.18
CA LYS A 694 46.02 2.87 -29.93
C LYS A 694 45.44 1.52 -30.33
N ARG A 695 44.15 1.25 -30.00
CA ARG A 695 43.45 0.03 -30.44
C ARG A 695 43.39 -0.06 -31.97
N LEU A 696 43.12 1.03 -32.69
CA LEU A 696 43.10 1.04 -34.15
C LEU A 696 44.49 0.76 -34.74
N ALA A 697 45.54 1.36 -34.20
CA ALA A 697 46.91 1.08 -34.62
C ALA A 697 47.29 -0.40 -34.37
N TYR A 698 46.88 -1.01 -33.25
CA TYR A 698 47.06 -2.45 -33.03
C TYR A 698 46.25 -3.31 -34.03
N ILE A 699 45.06 -2.89 -34.43
CA ILE A 699 44.25 -3.58 -35.46
C ILE A 699 44.94 -3.52 -36.84
N TYR A 700 45.67 -2.46 -37.17
CA TYR A 700 46.47 -2.41 -38.39
C TYR A 700 47.79 -3.20 -38.29
N ALA A 701 48.51 -3.10 -37.17
CA ALA A 701 49.75 -3.84 -36.95
C ALA A 701 49.52 -5.38 -36.94
N SER A 702 48.44 -5.86 -36.30
CA SER A 702 48.04 -7.27 -36.34
C SER A 702 47.64 -7.80 -37.72
N ARG A 703 47.37 -6.90 -38.68
CA ARG A 703 47.14 -7.23 -40.11
C ARG A 703 48.43 -7.21 -40.95
N GLY A 704 49.59 -7.16 -40.31
CA GLY A 704 50.91 -7.20 -40.96
C GLY A 704 51.51 -5.83 -41.30
N MET A 705 50.94 -4.74 -40.79
CA MET A 705 51.51 -3.40 -40.95
C MET A 705 52.67 -3.17 -39.97
N ASP A 706 53.67 -2.40 -40.38
CA ASP A 706 54.69 -1.87 -39.48
C ASP A 706 54.06 -1.01 -38.36
N GLY A 707 54.58 -1.08 -37.14
CA GLY A 707 53.96 -0.44 -35.97
C GLY A 707 53.95 1.09 -36.03
N ALA A 708 54.99 1.72 -36.58
CA ALA A 708 55.03 3.17 -36.78
C ALA A 708 54.12 3.61 -37.93
N ALA A 709 54.11 2.85 -39.03
CA ALA A 709 53.16 3.09 -40.13
C ALA A 709 51.69 2.95 -39.67
N ALA A 710 51.40 1.96 -38.83
CA ALA A 710 50.08 1.71 -38.25
C ALA A 710 49.61 2.83 -37.32
N ALA A 711 50.51 3.35 -36.46
CA ALA A 711 50.21 4.49 -35.58
C ALA A 711 49.91 5.77 -36.38
N LYS A 712 50.75 6.11 -37.36
CA LYS A 712 50.53 7.26 -38.27
C LYS A 712 49.22 7.14 -39.04
N MET A 713 48.92 5.96 -39.60
CA MET A 713 47.66 5.72 -40.32
C MET A 713 46.44 5.84 -39.41
N ALA A 714 46.51 5.32 -38.18
CA ALA A 714 45.43 5.45 -37.21
C ALA A 714 45.22 6.91 -36.78
N PHE A 715 46.29 7.68 -36.54
CA PHE A 715 46.20 9.08 -36.12
C PHE A 715 45.57 9.95 -37.22
N ASN A 716 46.03 9.80 -38.46
CA ASN A 716 45.47 10.54 -39.59
C ASN A 716 43.95 10.30 -39.71
N GLN A 717 43.53 9.04 -39.74
CA GLN A 717 42.11 8.71 -39.93
C GLN A 717 41.21 9.11 -38.76
N ILE A 718 41.77 9.25 -37.55
CA ILE A 718 41.03 9.67 -36.35
C ILE A 718 41.03 11.19 -36.17
N ALA A 719 42.09 11.90 -36.56
CA ALA A 719 42.25 13.33 -36.28
C ALA A 719 43.05 14.10 -37.35
N GLY A 720 44.20 13.59 -37.82
CA GLY A 720 45.08 14.34 -38.72
C GLY A 720 44.47 14.69 -40.10
N ASP A 721 43.57 13.85 -40.61
CA ASP A 721 42.81 14.10 -41.85
C ASP A 721 41.64 15.09 -41.62
N GLN A 722 41.17 15.23 -40.38
CA GLN A 722 39.95 15.97 -40.00
C GLN A 722 40.24 17.39 -39.48
N TYR A 723 41.37 17.60 -38.80
CA TYR A 723 41.69 18.87 -38.12
C TYR A 723 43.04 19.44 -38.55
N ASP A 724 43.15 20.76 -38.56
CA ASP A 724 44.43 21.45 -38.36
C ASP A 724 44.56 21.85 -36.89
N PHE A 725 45.78 21.75 -36.33
CA PHE A 725 46.08 22.03 -34.92
C PHE A 725 46.95 23.28 -34.80
N GLU A 726 46.63 24.17 -33.86
CA GLU A 726 47.42 25.37 -33.54
C GLU A 726 47.43 25.56 -32.02
N GLY A 727 48.43 24.99 -31.34
CA GLY A 727 48.62 25.12 -29.90
C GLY A 727 47.46 24.52 -29.09
N SER A 728 46.63 25.37 -28.48
CA SER A 728 45.52 24.97 -27.60
C SER A 728 44.19 24.71 -28.32
N TRP A 729 44.10 24.93 -29.63
CA TRP A 729 42.88 24.70 -30.40
C TRP A 729 43.10 23.93 -31.71
N ARG A 730 42.00 23.35 -32.19
CA ARG A 730 41.88 22.64 -33.48
C ARG A 730 40.80 23.29 -34.34
N LEU A 731 40.98 23.28 -35.67
CA LEU A 731 40.02 23.72 -36.66
C LEU A 731 39.57 22.53 -37.53
N PRO A 732 38.26 22.21 -37.58
CA PRO A 732 37.75 21.20 -38.51
C PRO A 732 37.95 21.62 -39.98
N LYS A 733 38.64 20.78 -40.76
CA LYS A 733 38.94 20.99 -42.19
C LYS A 733 37.67 21.07 -43.05
N SER A 734 36.61 20.38 -42.62
CA SER A 734 35.28 20.43 -43.25
C SER A 734 34.65 21.84 -43.25
N LEU A 735 35.09 22.78 -42.40
CA LEU A 735 34.68 24.18 -42.46
C LEU A 735 35.28 24.96 -43.65
N ASN A 736 36.30 24.43 -44.33
CA ASN A 736 37.00 25.06 -45.46
C ASN A 736 37.56 26.48 -45.12
N LEU A 737 38.03 26.67 -43.89
CA LEU A 737 38.68 27.88 -43.41
C LEU A 737 40.20 27.67 -43.31
N ASN A 738 40.99 28.75 -43.39
CA ASN A 738 42.44 28.67 -43.24
C ASN A 738 42.82 28.93 -41.78
N ALA A 739 43.53 27.99 -41.15
CA ALA A 739 43.97 28.10 -39.75
C ALA A 739 44.73 29.41 -39.46
N ARG A 740 45.56 29.89 -40.40
CA ARG A 740 46.29 31.17 -40.24
C ARG A 740 45.36 32.37 -40.16
N ASP A 741 44.21 32.34 -40.84
CA ASP A 741 43.21 33.41 -40.76
C ASP A 741 42.57 33.44 -39.37
N ILE A 742 42.41 32.27 -38.74
CA ILE A 742 41.97 32.15 -37.34
C ILE A 742 43.06 32.67 -36.39
N THR A 743 44.33 32.27 -36.56
CA THR A 743 45.46 32.71 -35.72
C THR A 743 45.68 34.23 -35.79
N ASP A 744 45.43 34.86 -36.94
CA ASP A 744 45.49 36.33 -37.06
C ASP A 744 44.20 36.98 -36.50
N GLY A 745 43.04 36.35 -36.70
CA GLY A 745 41.76 36.79 -36.14
C GLY A 745 41.70 36.82 -34.61
N THR A 746 42.26 35.81 -33.94
CA THR A 746 42.29 35.72 -32.46
C THR A 746 43.15 36.82 -31.82
N LYS A 747 44.29 37.15 -32.43
CA LYS A 747 45.11 38.32 -32.04
C LYS A 747 44.32 39.61 -32.25
N ASN A 748 43.74 39.79 -33.43
CA ASN A 748 42.95 40.98 -33.78
C ASN A 748 41.72 41.17 -32.88
N TYR A 749 41.16 40.09 -32.34
CA TYR A 749 40.12 40.13 -31.31
C TYR A 749 40.68 40.59 -29.96
N LEU A 750 41.76 39.98 -29.48
CA LEU A 750 42.41 40.35 -28.21
C LEU A 750 42.94 41.80 -28.19
N GLU A 751 43.44 42.31 -29.32
CA GLU A 751 43.83 43.72 -29.44
C GLU A 751 42.63 44.66 -29.27
N LYS A 752 41.49 44.33 -29.89
CA LYS A 752 40.27 45.16 -29.89
C LYS A 752 39.43 45.05 -28.62
N LEU A 753 39.57 43.96 -27.85
CA LEU A 753 38.88 43.73 -26.58
C LEU A 753 39.17 44.84 -25.55
N LYS A 754 38.13 45.32 -24.87
CA LYS A 754 38.14 46.46 -23.93
C LYS A 754 37.70 46.06 -22.52
N PRO A 755 37.92 46.91 -21.50
CA PRO A 755 37.47 46.63 -20.13
C PRO A 755 35.95 46.52 -20.02
N GLU A 756 35.19 47.22 -20.87
CA GLU A 756 33.73 47.25 -20.84
C GLU A 756 33.09 45.94 -21.34
N ASP A 757 33.81 45.18 -22.18
CA ASP A 757 33.33 43.96 -22.83
C ASP A 757 33.34 42.74 -21.88
N ILE A 758 33.93 42.88 -20.68
CA ILE A 758 34.24 41.79 -19.74
C ILE A 758 33.39 41.91 -18.46
N ASP A 759 32.83 40.78 -17.99
CA ASP A 759 32.21 40.69 -16.67
C ASP A 759 33.26 40.92 -15.55
N PRO A 760 33.05 41.89 -14.63
CA PRO A 760 33.97 42.13 -13.53
C PRO A 760 34.12 40.95 -12.55
N GLN A 761 33.27 39.92 -12.63
CA GLN A 761 33.39 38.67 -11.84
C GLN A 761 34.18 37.56 -12.56
N SER A 762 34.61 37.74 -13.82
CA SER A 762 35.40 36.77 -14.59
C SER A 762 36.73 36.36 -13.95
N PHE A 763 37.22 37.16 -12.99
CA PHE A 763 38.33 36.80 -12.12
C PHE A 763 37.90 36.98 -10.66
N VAL A 764 38.38 36.11 -9.78
CA VAL A 764 38.19 36.24 -8.32
C VAL A 764 39.05 37.38 -7.78
N GLY A 765 38.63 38.61 -8.08
CA GLY A 765 39.21 39.85 -7.58
C GLY A 765 38.66 40.23 -6.20
N ASP A 766 39.45 41.02 -5.48
CA ASP A 766 39.04 41.60 -4.20
C ASP A 766 37.78 42.47 -4.38
N SER A 767 36.68 42.08 -3.73
CA SER A 767 35.37 42.75 -3.84
C SER A 767 35.34 44.18 -3.28
N ARG A 768 36.46 44.67 -2.73
CA ARG A 768 36.69 46.06 -2.32
C ARG A 768 37.17 46.96 -3.47
N LEU A 769 37.53 46.41 -4.64
CA LEU A 769 38.00 47.19 -5.79
C LEU A 769 36.83 47.76 -6.63
N PRO A 770 36.91 49.02 -7.09
CA PRO A 770 35.94 49.57 -8.04
C PRO A 770 35.93 48.77 -9.36
N ALA A 771 34.73 48.49 -9.90
CA ALA A 771 34.56 47.58 -11.04
C ALA A 771 35.39 47.95 -12.29
N GLY A 772 35.62 49.25 -12.55
CA GLY A 772 36.50 49.69 -13.64
C GLY A 772 37.98 49.32 -13.45
N VAL A 773 38.47 49.35 -12.20
CA VAL A 773 39.84 48.91 -11.85
C VAL A 773 39.95 47.39 -12.00
N GLY A 774 38.95 46.65 -11.50
CA GLY A 774 38.87 45.20 -11.68
C GLY A 774 38.91 44.78 -13.15
N ARG A 775 38.09 45.41 -14.00
CA ARG A 775 38.08 45.19 -15.46
C ARG A 775 39.40 45.54 -16.16
N ALA A 776 40.06 46.63 -15.78
CA ALA A 776 41.35 47.00 -16.36
C ALA A 776 42.45 45.99 -15.98
N MET A 777 42.46 45.50 -14.74
CA MET A 777 43.37 44.43 -14.30
C MET A 777 43.05 43.08 -14.96
N ALA A 778 41.77 42.75 -15.13
CA ALA A 778 41.31 41.57 -15.85
C ALA A 778 41.77 41.59 -17.32
N LEU A 779 41.55 42.70 -18.04
CA LEU A 779 41.98 42.86 -19.42
C LEU A 779 43.51 42.73 -19.56
N SER A 780 44.29 43.29 -18.63
CA SER A 780 45.75 43.14 -18.62
C SER A 780 46.19 41.68 -18.44
N ARG A 781 45.51 40.90 -17.57
CA ARG A 781 45.74 39.45 -17.45
C ARG A 781 45.36 38.71 -18.74
N ILE A 782 44.19 39.01 -19.31
CA ILE A 782 43.73 38.40 -20.56
C ILE A 782 44.73 38.64 -21.68
N LYS A 783 45.18 39.89 -21.93
CA LYS A 783 46.11 40.17 -23.04
C LYS A 783 47.51 39.55 -22.86
N ASN A 784 47.86 39.07 -21.67
CA ASN A 784 49.14 38.39 -21.39
C ASN A 784 49.02 36.85 -21.29
N ASN A 785 47.90 36.33 -20.77
CA ASN A 785 47.69 34.92 -20.43
C ASN A 785 46.53 34.27 -21.22
N ALA A 786 46.00 34.91 -22.27
CA ALA A 786 44.90 34.37 -23.06
C ALA A 786 45.29 33.08 -23.79
N GLU A 787 44.52 32.02 -23.55
CA GLU A 787 44.50 30.80 -24.35
C GLU A 787 43.17 30.75 -25.11
N TRP A 788 43.18 30.18 -26.32
CA TRP A 788 41.98 29.98 -27.12
C TRP A 788 41.70 28.49 -27.25
N VAL A 789 40.45 28.09 -27.02
CA VAL A 789 40.07 26.67 -26.89
C VAL A 789 38.86 26.39 -27.77
N THR A 790 38.91 25.35 -28.60
CA THR A 790 37.79 24.96 -29.49
C THR A 790 36.52 24.70 -28.68
N SER A 791 35.36 25.15 -29.16
CA SER A 791 34.08 24.86 -28.53
C SER A 791 33.72 23.37 -28.62
N GLU A 792 32.83 22.89 -27.75
CA GLU A 792 32.39 21.49 -27.72
C GLU A 792 31.55 21.10 -28.96
N ASP A 793 31.07 22.10 -29.69
CA ASP A 793 30.34 21.96 -30.96
C ASP A 793 31.19 22.29 -32.20
N GLU A 794 32.48 22.59 -31.98
CA GLU A 794 33.53 22.90 -32.95
C GLU A 794 33.23 24.03 -33.96
N LYS A 795 32.31 24.95 -33.64
CA LYS A 795 31.97 26.10 -34.50
C LYS A 795 32.81 27.35 -34.23
N GLY A 796 33.59 27.38 -33.16
CA GLY A 796 34.44 28.53 -32.82
C GLY A 796 35.40 28.25 -31.68
N LEU A 797 35.95 29.33 -31.14
CA LEU A 797 36.87 29.30 -30.00
C LEU A 797 36.26 30.06 -28.81
N TYR A 798 36.38 29.51 -27.62
CA TYR A 798 36.22 30.24 -26.38
C TYR A 798 37.55 30.91 -25.98
N LEU A 799 37.44 32.05 -25.32
CA LEU A 799 38.56 32.72 -24.66
C LEU A 799 38.71 32.24 -23.21
N THR A 800 39.89 31.76 -22.85
CA THR A 800 40.27 31.41 -21.47
C THR A 800 41.49 32.20 -21.01
N ALA A 801 41.70 32.29 -19.70
CA ALA A 801 43.00 32.60 -19.11
C ALA A 801 43.16 31.77 -17.83
N ASP A 802 44.38 31.31 -17.56
CA ASP A 802 44.69 30.44 -16.41
C ASP A 802 43.71 29.22 -16.31
N ARG A 803 43.35 28.63 -17.47
CA ARG A 803 42.33 27.56 -17.67
C ARG A 803 40.89 27.89 -17.23
N THR A 804 40.58 29.15 -16.96
CA THR A 804 39.23 29.61 -16.62
C THR A 804 38.60 30.33 -17.82
N TYR A 805 37.33 30.08 -18.13
CA TYR A 805 36.61 30.84 -19.16
C TYR A 805 36.47 32.31 -18.74
N ILE A 806 36.73 33.21 -19.69
CA ILE A 806 36.45 34.64 -19.52
C ILE A 806 34.99 34.88 -19.87
N ASN A 807 34.20 35.46 -18.98
CA ASN A 807 32.84 35.87 -19.29
C ASN A 807 32.80 37.28 -19.90
N GLY A 808 31.96 37.45 -20.91
CA GLY A 808 31.61 38.74 -21.48
C GLY A 808 30.71 39.54 -20.53
N ALA A 809 30.46 40.80 -20.86
CA ALA A 809 29.64 41.70 -20.04
C ALA A 809 28.18 41.26 -19.83
N ASP A 810 27.72 40.22 -20.54
CA ASP A 810 26.42 39.55 -20.39
C ASP A 810 26.45 38.39 -19.36
N GLY A 811 27.63 38.01 -18.86
CA GLY A 811 27.84 36.91 -17.91
C GLY A 811 28.06 35.53 -18.56
N ASN A 812 28.13 35.43 -19.89
CA ASN A 812 28.39 34.18 -20.60
C ASN A 812 29.87 34.08 -21.04
N PRO A 813 30.45 32.87 -21.16
CA PRO A 813 31.79 32.70 -21.72
C PRO A 813 31.95 33.35 -23.10
N ILE A 814 33.03 34.13 -23.28
CA ILE A 814 33.34 34.78 -24.56
C ILE A 814 33.64 33.69 -25.60
N PHE A 815 32.71 33.55 -26.55
CA PHE A 815 32.76 32.63 -27.68
C PHE A 815 32.82 33.43 -28.99
N VAL A 816 33.75 33.07 -29.88
CA VAL A 816 33.88 33.70 -31.20
C VAL A 816 33.86 32.62 -32.29
N PRO A 817 32.89 32.64 -33.24
CA PRO A 817 32.82 31.68 -34.33
C PRO A 817 34.08 31.68 -35.22
N PHE A 818 34.51 30.51 -35.71
CA PHE A 818 35.67 30.39 -36.61
C PHE A 818 35.52 31.26 -37.86
N LYS A 819 34.30 31.39 -38.38
CA LYS A 819 34.00 32.23 -39.55
C LYS A 819 34.22 33.72 -39.28
N GLU A 820 33.97 34.18 -38.05
CA GLU A 820 34.20 35.58 -37.64
C GLU A 820 35.69 35.83 -37.41
N LEU A 821 36.40 34.90 -36.75
CA LEU A 821 37.85 34.96 -36.59
C LEU A 821 38.57 35.01 -37.95
N SER A 822 38.17 34.16 -38.91
CA SER A 822 38.72 34.19 -40.28
C SER A 822 38.52 35.56 -40.95
N GLN A 823 37.33 36.17 -40.82
CA GLN A 823 37.05 37.50 -41.35
C GLN A 823 37.92 38.59 -40.67
N LEU A 824 38.10 38.51 -39.35
CA LEU A 824 38.97 39.41 -38.59
C LEU A 824 40.45 39.31 -38.99
N GLY A 825 40.94 38.11 -39.30
CA GLY A 825 42.32 37.89 -39.78
C GLY A 825 42.54 38.37 -41.22
N ILE A 826 41.61 38.07 -42.13
CA ILE A 826 41.67 38.51 -43.54
C ILE A 826 41.66 40.04 -43.65
N ALA A 827 40.80 40.71 -42.86
CA ALA A 827 40.64 42.16 -42.91
C ALA A 827 41.96 42.91 -42.61
N ASP A 828 42.70 42.50 -41.59
CA ASP A 828 43.94 43.18 -41.19
C ASP A 828 45.09 42.95 -42.20
N ARG A 829 45.22 41.73 -42.74
CA ARG A 829 46.19 41.49 -43.82
C ARG A 829 45.94 42.35 -45.05
N SER A 830 44.69 42.75 -45.32
CA SER A 830 44.40 43.69 -46.43
C SER A 830 44.98 45.08 -46.16
N PHE A 831 44.93 45.55 -44.91
CA PHE A 831 45.49 46.82 -44.47
C PHE A 831 47.03 46.81 -44.50
N ILE A 832 47.67 45.76 -43.95
CA ILE A 832 49.13 45.60 -43.97
C ILE A 832 49.66 45.50 -45.41
N ASN A 833 48.99 44.73 -46.29
CA ASN A 833 49.42 44.61 -47.69
C ASN A 833 49.24 45.93 -48.46
N ALA A 834 48.17 46.70 -48.20
CA ALA A 834 48.01 48.03 -48.79
C ALA A 834 49.17 48.96 -48.39
N ARG A 835 49.51 49.00 -47.09
CA ARG A 835 50.62 49.81 -46.56
C ARG A 835 51.99 49.41 -47.12
N LEU A 836 52.22 48.11 -47.34
CA LEU A 836 53.42 47.58 -48.00
C LEU A 836 53.43 47.82 -49.52
N HIS A 837 52.29 48.13 -50.14
CA HIS A 837 52.20 48.50 -51.55
C HIS A 837 52.52 50.00 -51.76
N GLU A 838 52.00 50.88 -50.89
CA GLU A 838 52.37 52.30 -50.84
C GLU A 838 53.89 52.49 -50.67
N LEU A 839 54.53 51.66 -49.84
CA LEU A 839 55.99 51.64 -49.65
C LEU A 839 56.81 51.11 -50.83
N LYS A 840 56.15 50.58 -51.88
CA LYS A 840 56.81 50.02 -53.09
C LYS A 840 56.58 50.83 -54.36
N THR A 841 55.66 51.80 -54.36
CA THR A 841 55.52 52.78 -55.45
C THR A 841 56.56 53.90 -55.30
N PRO A 842 57.52 54.06 -56.24
CA PRO A 842 58.51 55.13 -56.17
C PRO A 842 57.86 56.48 -56.45
N ALA A 843 57.82 57.37 -55.45
CA ALA A 843 57.29 58.72 -55.60
C ALA A 843 58.18 59.56 -56.52
N THR A 844 57.65 60.02 -57.65
CA THR A 844 58.32 61.00 -58.51
C THR A 844 58.30 62.37 -57.86
N PHE A 845 59.48 62.88 -57.49
CA PHE A 845 59.64 64.15 -56.79
C PHE A 845 59.69 65.34 -57.75
N THR A 846 58.84 66.34 -57.52
CA THR A 846 58.86 67.65 -58.20
C THR A 846 58.99 68.76 -57.16
N PRO A 847 60.08 69.54 -57.12
CA PRO A 847 60.29 70.56 -56.10
C PRO A 847 59.62 71.90 -56.44
N ALA A 848 58.82 72.43 -55.50
CA ALA A 848 58.50 73.85 -55.39
C ALA A 848 58.23 74.23 -53.92
N ASP A 849 58.96 75.22 -53.43
CA ASP A 849 58.58 76.19 -52.37
C ASP A 849 58.03 75.68 -51.01
N GLY A 850 58.89 74.96 -50.28
CA GLY A 850 59.46 75.47 -49.02
C GLY A 850 58.64 75.54 -47.71
N MET A 851 59.12 74.82 -46.68
CA MET A 851 59.24 75.30 -45.29
C MET A 851 60.28 74.47 -44.50
N ASP A 852 60.63 74.89 -43.26
CA ASP A 852 61.82 74.42 -42.52
C ASP A 852 61.78 72.92 -42.14
N ASN A 853 62.95 72.26 -42.20
CA ASN A 853 63.11 70.82 -42.06
C ASN A 853 63.98 70.48 -40.83
N ARG A 854 63.34 70.26 -39.67
CA ARG A 854 64.06 69.93 -38.42
C ARG A 854 63.39 68.92 -37.47
N THR A 855 62.33 68.22 -37.91
CA THR A 855 61.59 67.27 -37.06
C THR A 855 61.46 65.86 -37.66
N ILE A 856 61.80 65.67 -38.95
CA ILE A 856 61.51 64.42 -39.68
C ILE A 856 62.61 63.35 -39.51
N ASN A 857 63.80 63.72 -39.06
CA ASN A 857 65.00 62.87 -39.17
C ASN A 857 65.25 61.92 -37.98
N ASN A 858 64.35 61.86 -36.99
CA ASN A 858 64.50 61.00 -35.81
C ASN A 858 63.79 59.64 -35.98
N ASP A 859 62.51 59.62 -36.35
CA ASP A 859 61.69 58.39 -36.46
C ASP A 859 62.31 57.34 -37.41
N LEU A 860 62.88 57.79 -38.54
CA LEU A 860 63.55 56.92 -39.50
C LEU A 860 64.77 56.18 -38.90
N SER A 861 65.38 56.70 -37.83
CA SER A 861 66.54 56.07 -37.20
C SER A 861 66.17 54.95 -36.23
N ASP A 862 65.05 55.08 -35.50
CA ASP A 862 64.64 54.10 -34.49
C ASP A 862 63.92 52.89 -35.10
N VAL A 863 63.15 53.06 -36.19
CA VAL A 863 62.63 51.93 -36.99
C VAL A 863 63.78 51.05 -37.52
N TYR A 864 64.88 51.66 -37.98
CA TYR A 864 66.08 50.96 -38.45
C TYR A 864 66.97 50.36 -37.33
N ARG A 865 66.69 50.66 -36.06
CA ARG A 865 67.29 50.02 -34.87
C ARG A 865 66.44 48.86 -34.35
N SER A 866 65.11 49.04 -34.30
CA SER A 866 64.15 48.00 -33.94
C SER A 866 64.32 46.76 -34.81
N LEU A 867 64.44 46.95 -36.14
CA LEU A 867 64.73 45.89 -37.12
C LEU A 867 66.14 45.26 -37.00
N ARG A 868 66.97 45.67 -36.03
CA ARG A 868 68.31 45.12 -35.77
C ARG A 868 68.58 44.76 -34.30
N GLY A 869 67.62 44.94 -33.40
CA GLY A 869 67.72 44.46 -32.00
C GLY A 869 68.60 45.29 -31.06
N GLU A 870 68.87 46.57 -31.36
CA GLU A 870 69.56 47.48 -30.42
C GLU A 870 68.57 48.21 -29.49
N PRO A 871 68.92 48.47 -28.22
CA PRO A 871 68.06 49.19 -27.28
C PRO A 871 67.98 50.70 -27.58
N ALA A 872 66.82 51.28 -27.30
CA ALA A 872 66.55 52.72 -27.45
C ALA A 872 67.22 53.57 -26.35
N ARG A 873 67.32 54.89 -26.58
CA ARG A 873 67.88 55.85 -25.61
C ARG A 873 66.83 56.35 -24.63
N GLU A 874 67.20 56.46 -23.36
CA GLU A 874 66.47 57.27 -22.39
C GLU A 874 66.51 58.76 -22.76
N PHE A 875 65.43 59.48 -22.46
CA PHE A 875 65.40 60.94 -22.48
C PHE A 875 64.87 61.47 -21.14
N THR A 876 65.56 62.44 -20.55
CA THR A 876 65.23 63.02 -19.25
C THR A 876 64.96 64.53 -19.35
N GLY A 877 63.97 65.01 -18.59
CA GLY A 877 63.50 66.40 -18.56
C GLY A 877 62.21 66.49 -17.73
N TYR A 878 62.26 66.75 -16.42
CA TYR A 878 62.29 68.08 -15.77
C TYR A 878 61.05 68.96 -16.07
N GLN A 879 60.34 69.55 -15.08
CA GLN A 879 60.30 69.32 -13.63
C GLN A 879 59.12 70.10 -12.97
N GLY A 880 58.71 69.71 -11.76
CA GLY A 880 57.84 70.49 -10.86
C GLY A 880 56.43 69.89 -10.65
N GLN A 881 55.90 69.72 -9.42
CA GLN A 881 56.40 70.06 -8.07
C GLN A 881 56.18 68.89 -7.07
N GLN A 882 56.85 68.98 -5.91
CA GLN A 882 56.82 68.07 -4.75
C GLN A 882 56.53 68.90 -3.46
N PRO A 883 56.30 68.29 -2.28
CA PRO A 883 55.89 66.91 -1.93
C PRO A 883 54.43 66.96 -1.38
N ALA A 884 53.88 66.24 -0.39
CA ALA A 884 54.25 65.18 0.58
C ALA A 884 52.92 64.47 1.04
N GLU A 885 52.84 63.43 1.88
CA GLU A 885 53.83 62.58 2.57
C GLU A 885 53.26 61.14 2.72
N ASN A 886 54.09 60.16 3.10
CA ASN A 886 53.79 58.72 3.08
C ASN A 886 53.80 58.09 4.48
N PRO A 887 52.76 57.32 4.85
CA PRO A 887 52.95 56.22 5.79
C PRO A 887 52.23 54.92 5.36
N LEU A 888 52.98 53.94 4.82
CA LEU A 888 53.10 52.57 5.37
C LEU A 888 53.95 51.64 4.47
N GLY A 889 55.24 51.97 4.34
CA GLY A 889 56.23 51.13 3.67
C GLY A 889 57.35 50.63 4.60
N ASN A 890 57.03 49.85 5.64
CA ASN A 890 57.98 48.98 6.37
C ASN A 890 57.28 48.14 7.46
N ALA A 891 57.02 46.86 7.21
CA ALA A 891 56.47 45.92 8.21
C ALA A 891 56.75 44.43 7.91
N LEU A 892 57.91 44.08 7.33
CA LEU A 892 58.37 42.68 7.21
C LEU A 892 59.86 42.57 7.58
N GLN A 893 60.19 41.50 8.31
CA GLN A 893 61.52 41.16 8.87
C GLN A 893 62.01 42.17 9.94
N HIS A 894 62.20 41.83 11.23
CA HIS A 894 62.46 40.53 11.85
C HIS A 894 61.78 40.34 13.21
N ARG A 895 61.39 39.09 13.51
CA ARG A 895 61.75 38.39 14.76
C ARG A 895 61.53 36.88 14.58
N GLY A 896 62.53 36.10 14.95
CA GLY A 896 62.38 34.70 15.34
C GLY A 896 62.85 34.53 16.78
N GLY A 897 62.37 33.50 17.49
CA GLY A 897 62.86 33.17 18.82
C GLY A 897 61.81 33.23 19.95
N GLN A 898 60.78 32.39 19.86
CA GLN A 898 60.56 31.30 20.83
C GLN A 898 59.79 30.16 20.16
#